data_AF-A0A2I3MDM8-F1
#
_entry.id   AF-A0A2I3MDM8-F1
#
_cell.length_a   1.000
_cell.length_b   1.000
_cell.length_c   1.000
_cell.angle_alpha   90.00
_cell.angle_beta   90.00
_cell.angle_gamma   90.00
#
_symmetry.space_group_name_H-M   'P 1'
#
loop_
_entity.id
_entity.type
_entity.pdbx_description
1 polymer ?
#
loop_
_entity_poly.entity_id
_entity_poly.type
_entity_poly.pdbx_seq_one_letter_code
_entity_poly.pdbx_strand_id
1 'polypeptide(L)'
;MLRVHRTGLGRLEVSLSKGLHHKAVLAVRREDVNAWERRAPLAPKHIKGITNLGYKVLIQPSNRRAIHDKDYVKAGGILQEDISEACLILGVKRPPEEKLMSRKTYAFFSHTIKAQEANMGLLDEILKQEIRLIDYEKMVDHRGVRVVAFGQWAGVAGMINILHGMGLRLLALGHHTPFMHIGMAHNYRNSSQAVQAVRDAGYEISLGLMPKSIGPLTFVFTGTGNVSKGAQAIFNELPCEYVEPHELKEVSQTGDLRKVYGTVLSRHHHLVRKTDGVYDPAEYDKHPERYISRFNTDIAPYTTCLINGIYWEQNTPRLLTRQDAQSLLAPGKFSAAGVEGCPSLPHKLVAICDISADTGGSIEFMTECTTIERPFCMYDADQHIIHDSVEGSGILMCSIDNLPAQLPIEATECFGDMLYPYVEEMILSDATQPLESQNFSPVVRDAVITSNGTLPDKYKYIQTLRESRECAQSLSMGTRKVLVLGSGYVSEPVLEYLSRDGNIEITVGSDMKNQIEQLSKKYNINPVSMDICKQEEKLGFLVAKQDLVISLLPYVLHPLVAKACITNKVNMVTASYITPALKELEKSVEDAGITIIGELGLDPGLDHMLAMETIDKAKEVGATIESYISYCGGLPAPEHSNNPLRYKFSWSPVGVLMNVMQSATYLLDGKVVNVAGGISFLDAVTSMDFFPGLNLEGYPNRDSTKYAEIYGISSAHTLLRGTLRYKGYMKALNGFVKLGLINREALPAFRPEAKFLTWKQLLCDLVGISPSSEHDVLKEAVLKKLGGDNTQLEAAEWLGLLGDEEVPQAESIVDALSKHLVMKLSYGPEEKDMIVMRDSFGIRHPSGHLENKTIDLVAYGDINGFSAMAKTVGLPTAMAAKMLLDGEIGAKGLMGPFSKEIYGPILERIKAEGIIYTTQSTIKP
;
A
#
# COMPACT_ATOMS: atom_id res chain seq x y z
N MET A 1 -96.60 11.14 -17.35
CA MET A 1 -95.62 10.13 -16.89
C MET A 1 -94.56 9.98 -17.97
N LEU A 2 -93.24 10.00 -17.76
CA LEU A 2 -92.38 10.29 -16.61
C LEU A 2 -90.98 10.44 -17.25
N ARG A 3 -90.48 11.67 -17.38
CA ARG A 3 -89.09 11.98 -17.75
C ARG A 3 -88.77 13.38 -17.22
N VAL A 4 -87.80 13.48 -16.33
CA VAL A 4 -87.04 14.72 -16.13
C VAL A 4 -85.56 14.35 -16.03
N HIS A 5 -84.78 15.09 -16.81
CA HIS A 5 -83.36 14.93 -17.08
C HIS A 5 -82.51 15.82 -16.15
N ARG A 6 -81.23 15.42 -16.06
CA ARG A 6 -80.07 16.12 -15.50
C ARG A 6 -80.03 17.63 -15.82
N THR A 7 -79.56 18.43 -14.85
CA THR A 7 -78.32 19.27 -14.90
C THR A 7 -78.24 20.21 -13.68
N GLY A 8 -77.04 20.44 -13.15
CA GLY A 8 -76.57 21.78 -12.76
C GLY A 8 -76.50 22.17 -11.27
N LEU A 9 -75.39 22.86 -10.97
CA LEU A 9 -75.07 23.78 -9.86
C LEU A 9 -74.40 23.23 -8.59
N GLY A 10 -73.22 23.79 -8.36
CA GLY A 10 -72.31 23.48 -7.27
C GLY A 10 -72.67 24.16 -5.96
N ARG A 11 -72.04 23.67 -4.90
CA ARG A 11 -71.97 24.31 -3.60
C ARG A 11 -70.50 24.53 -3.26
N LEU A 12 -70.17 25.80 -3.05
CA LEU A 12 -68.96 26.24 -2.37
C LEU A 12 -68.88 25.55 -1.00
N GLU A 13 -67.87 24.73 -0.79
CA GLU A 13 -67.35 24.47 0.56
C GLU A 13 -66.10 25.33 0.75
N VAL A 14 -66.21 26.20 1.75
CA VAL A 14 -65.22 27.17 2.17
C VAL A 14 -63.97 26.42 2.64
N SER A 15 -62.92 26.46 1.84
CA SER A 15 -61.55 26.13 2.25
C SER A 15 -61.13 27.14 3.33
N LEU A 16 -61.23 26.73 4.59
CA LEU A 16 -60.51 27.37 5.69
C LEU A 16 -59.03 26.99 5.58
N SER A 17 -58.33 27.55 4.59
CA SER A 17 -56.88 27.62 4.56
C SER A 17 -56.43 28.61 5.65
N LYS A 18 -56.40 28.15 6.91
CA LYS A 18 -55.56 28.79 7.92
C LYS A 18 -54.12 28.55 7.50
N GLY A 19 -53.53 29.52 6.81
CA GLY A 19 -52.09 29.57 6.59
C GLY A 19 -51.39 29.55 7.94
N LEU A 20 -50.87 28.40 8.35
CA LEU A 20 -49.88 28.33 9.40
C LEU A 20 -48.60 28.90 8.80
N HIS A 21 -48.33 30.19 9.04
CA HIS A 21 -47.01 30.76 8.85
C HIS A 21 -46.05 30.05 9.82
N HIS A 22 -45.32 29.06 9.34
CA HIS A 22 -44.24 28.43 10.11
C HIS A 22 -43.09 29.41 10.30
N LYS A 23 -42.44 29.39 11.47
CA LYS A 23 -41.39 30.36 11.86
C LYS A 23 -40.13 30.26 10.97
N ALA A 24 -39.64 29.04 10.74
CA ALA A 24 -38.46 28.71 9.94
C ALA A 24 -38.51 27.21 9.57
N VAL A 25 -37.69 26.78 8.60
CA VAL A 25 -37.77 25.44 8.00
C VAL A 25 -36.47 24.66 8.17
N LEU A 26 -36.55 23.51 8.83
CA LEU A 26 -35.46 22.54 8.98
C LEU A 26 -35.60 21.43 7.93
N ALA A 27 -34.49 20.91 7.39
CA ALA A 27 -34.48 19.66 6.66
C ALA A 27 -33.53 18.62 7.28
N VAL A 28 -34.00 17.38 7.36
CA VAL A 28 -33.15 16.19 7.55
C VAL A 28 -32.90 15.59 6.17
N ARG A 29 -31.65 15.66 5.71
CA ARG A 29 -31.25 15.17 4.38
C ARG A 29 -31.19 13.63 4.34
N ARG A 30 -31.20 13.06 3.13
CA ARG A 30 -30.99 11.63 2.93
C ARG A 30 -29.54 11.20 3.14
N GLU A 31 -29.37 9.96 3.54
CA GLU A 31 -28.09 9.31 3.78
C GLU A 31 -27.59 8.65 2.47
N ASP A 32 -26.54 9.19 1.87
CA ASP A 32 -26.05 8.76 0.54
C ASP A 32 -24.53 8.54 0.47
N VAL A 33 -23.79 8.67 1.57
CA VAL A 33 -22.31 8.57 1.56
C VAL A 33 -21.76 7.16 1.31
N ASN A 34 -22.31 6.14 1.96
CA ASN A 34 -21.94 4.73 1.77
C ASN A 34 -23.09 3.80 2.21
N ALA A 35 -22.95 2.49 1.98
CA ALA A 35 -23.99 1.51 2.26
C ALA A 35 -24.32 1.37 3.75
N TRP A 36 -23.34 1.57 4.65
CA TRP A 36 -23.49 1.38 6.09
C TRP A 36 -24.04 2.60 6.83
N GLU A 37 -23.92 3.79 6.24
CA GLU A 37 -24.47 5.01 6.83
C GLU A 37 -26.00 5.03 6.69
N ARG A 38 -26.65 4.58 7.76
CA ARG A 38 -28.12 4.50 7.90
C ARG A 38 -28.64 5.36 9.05
N ARG A 39 -27.75 6.11 9.72
CA ARG A 39 -28.08 6.99 10.85
C ARG A 39 -28.60 8.32 10.34
N ALA A 40 -29.51 8.92 11.11
CA ALA A 40 -29.97 10.28 10.91
C ALA A 40 -29.45 11.19 12.05
N PRO A 41 -29.39 12.51 11.85
CA PRO A 41 -28.99 13.44 12.91
C PRO A 41 -30.06 13.60 14.00
N LEU A 42 -31.33 13.30 13.69
CA LEU A 42 -32.46 13.44 14.60
C LEU A 42 -33.42 12.26 14.49
N ALA A 43 -33.75 11.64 15.62
CA ALA A 43 -34.85 10.66 15.75
C ALA A 43 -36.25 11.32 15.77
N PRO A 44 -37.35 10.58 15.50
CA PRO A 44 -38.72 11.10 15.48
C PRO A 44 -39.15 11.86 16.73
N LYS A 45 -38.67 11.48 17.93
CA LYS A 45 -38.97 12.21 19.17
C LYS A 45 -38.51 13.67 19.13
N HIS A 46 -37.36 13.94 18.53
CA HIS A 46 -36.80 15.28 18.36
C HIS A 46 -37.61 16.09 17.33
N ILE A 47 -38.03 15.43 16.25
CA ILE A 47 -38.87 16.03 15.20
C ILE A 47 -40.20 16.48 15.79
N LYS A 48 -40.81 15.66 16.64
CA LYS A 48 -42.02 16.03 17.39
C LYS A 48 -41.79 17.23 18.31
N GLY A 49 -40.63 17.28 18.98
CA GLY A 49 -40.23 18.44 19.78
C GLY A 49 -40.14 19.73 18.96
N ILE A 50 -39.43 19.70 17.83
CA ILE A 50 -39.23 20.85 16.94
C ILE A 50 -40.56 21.33 16.32
N THR A 51 -41.41 20.39 15.88
CA THR A 51 -42.72 20.73 15.29
C THR A 51 -43.68 21.33 16.32
N ASN A 52 -43.66 20.85 17.57
CA ASN A 52 -44.43 21.44 18.67
C ASN A 52 -44.01 22.88 18.99
N LEU A 53 -42.76 23.28 18.73
CA LEU A 53 -42.28 24.66 18.86
C LEU A 53 -42.73 25.58 17.70
N GLY A 54 -43.37 25.01 16.67
CA GLY A 54 -43.96 25.72 15.53
C GLY A 54 -43.06 25.79 14.29
N TYR A 55 -41.96 25.03 14.25
CA TYR A 55 -41.06 24.95 13.10
C TYR A 55 -41.53 23.88 12.10
N LYS A 56 -41.31 24.14 10.81
CA LYS A 56 -41.56 23.15 9.75
C LYS A 56 -40.35 22.23 9.65
N VAL A 57 -40.56 20.92 9.60
CA VAL A 57 -39.47 19.94 9.45
C VAL A 57 -39.68 19.10 8.21
N LEU A 58 -38.83 19.28 7.21
CA LEU A 58 -38.78 18.50 5.99
C LEU A 58 -37.91 17.27 6.20
N ILE A 59 -38.38 16.13 5.71
CA ILE A 59 -37.66 14.86 5.75
C ILE A 59 -37.44 14.45 4.30
N GLN A 60 -36.19 14.42 3.88
CA GLN A 60 -35.87 13.92 2.55
C GLN A 60 -36.05 12.40 2.54
N PRO A 61 -36.82 11.84 1.58
CA PRO A 61 -37.06 10.40 1.49
C PRO A 61 -35.74 9.60 1.43
N SER A 62 -35.67 8.47 2.12
CA SER A 62 -34.48 7.62 2.13
C SER A 62 -34.84 6.16 2.31
N ASN A 63 -34.45 5.31 1.35
CA ASN A 63 -34.56 3.86 1.47
C ASN A 63 -33.44 3.23 2.30
N ARG A 64 -32.44 4.03 2.71
CA ARG A 64 -31.26 3.57 3.46
C ARG A 64 -31.43 3.80 4.97
N ARG A 65 -32.13 4.87 5.36
CA ARG A 65 -32.34 5.26 6.76
C ARG A 65 -32.93 4.12 7.58
N ALA A 66 -32.35 3.87 8.76
CA ALA A 66 -32.79 2.79 9.63
C ALA A 66 -34.17 3.04 10.26
N ILE A 67 -34.46 4.29 10.62
CA ILE A 67 -35.78 4.70 11.10
C ILE A 67 -36.65 5.04 9.89
N HIS A 68 -37.80 4.37 9.77
CA HIS A 68 -38.65 4.47 8.60
C HIS A 68 -39.33 5.86 8.50
N ASP A 69 -39.44 6.39 7.27
CA ASP A 69 -40.07 7.70 6.99
C ASP A 69 -41.46 7.90 7.60
N LYS A 70 -42.31 6.86 7.62
CA LYS A 70 -43.61 6.84 8.31
C LYS A 70 -43.54 7.30 9.77
N ASP A 71 -42.48 6.98 10.49
CA ASP A 71 -42.35 7.36 11.90
C ASP A 71 -41.95 8.84 12.06
N TYR A 72 -41.20 9.38 11.11
CA TYR A 72 -40.97 10.82 11.00
C TYR A 72 -42.26 11.58 10.67
N VAL A 73 -43.08 11.07 9.75
CA VAL A 73 -44.37 11.68 9.39
C VAL A 73 -45.33 11.69 10.58
N LYS A 74 -45.44 10.59 11.32
CA LYS A 74 -46.24 10.53 12.57
C LYS A 74 -45.75 11.54 13.62
N ALA A 75 -44.47 11.87 13.63
CA ALA A 75 -43.88 12.86 14.52
C ALA A 75 -44.10 14.32 14.05
N GLY A 76 -44.81 14.53 12.94
CA GLY A 76 -45.09 15.87 12.38
C GLY A 76 -44.11 16.31 11.29
N GLY A 77 -43.16 15.46 10.90
CA GLY A 77 -42.29 15.72 9.74
C GLY A 77 -43.05 15.64 8.42
N ILE A 78 -42.59 16.40 7.42
CA ILE A 78 -43.17 16.45 6.08
C ILE A 78 -42.20 15.75 5.13
N LEU A 79 -42.63 14.64 4.55
CA LEU A 79 -41.84 13.90 3.56
C LEU A 79 -41.79 14.69 2.24
N GLN A 80 -40.62 15.17 1.84
CA GLN A 80 -40.45 16.04 0.68
C GLN A 80 -39.08 15.85 0.05
N GLU A 81 -39.03 15.59 -1.27
CA GLU A 81 -37.77 15.39 -2.00
C GLU A 81 -36.94 16.68 -2.09
N ASP A 82 -37.61 17.75 -2.52
CA ASP A 82 -37.03 19.07 -2.61
C ASP A 82 -36.98 19.71 -1.23
N ILE A 83 -35.77 19.86 -0.69
CA ILE A 83 -35.52 20.47 0.62
C ILE A 83 -35.01 21.91 0.53
N SER A 84 -35.09 22.55 -0.65
CA SER A 84 -34.57 23.90 -0.90
C SER A 84 -35.23 25.00 -0.06
N GLU A 85 -36.45 24.75 0.43
CA GLU A 85 -37.16 25.65 1.36
C GLU A 85 -36.44 25.75 2.73
N ALA A 86 -35.67 24.74 3.13
CA ALA A 86 -35.01 24.71 4.43
C ALA A 86 -33.93 25.79 4.57
N CYS A 87 -33.85 26.43 5.73
CA CYS A 87 -32.74 27.31 6.12
C CYS A 87 -31.60 26.52 6.77
N LEU A 88 -31.93 25.49 7.56
CA LEU A 88 -31.00 24.56 8.18
C LEU A 88 -31.14 23.16 7.58
N ILE A 89 -30.03 22.58 7.13
CA ILE A 89 -29.97 21.23 6.59
C ILE A 89 -29.03 20.39 7.46
N LEU A 90 -29.59 19.35 8.09
CA LEU A 90 -28.85 18.46 8.98
C LEU A 90 -28.56 17.14 8.29
N GLY A 91 -27.34 16.64 8.45
CA GLY A 91 -26.94 15.27 8.09
C GLY A 91 -25.89 14.74 9.05
N VAL A 92 -25.71 13.43 9.11
CA VAL A 92 -24.61 12.85 9.92
C VAL A 92 -23.27 13.05 9.21
N LYS A 93 -23.23 12.74 7.91
CA LYS A 93 -22.04 12.83 7.05
C LYS A 93 -22.25 13.84 5.92
N ARG A 94 -21.14 14.24 5.31
CA ARG A 94 -21.08 15.19 4.19
C ARG A 94 -22.05 14.84 3.05
N PRO A 95 -22.70 15.83 2.42
CA PRO A 95 -23.41 15.64 1.16
C PRO A 95 -22.43 15.53 -0.02
N PRO A 96 -22.87 14.93 -1.15
CA PRO A 96 -22.22 15.14 -2.44
C PRO A 96 -22.19 16.63 -2.80
N GLU A 97 -21.10 17.07 -3.41
CA GLU A 97 -20.82 18.49 -3.68
C GLU A 97 -21.89 19.11 -4.58
N GLU A 98 -22.36 18.36 -5.58
CA GLU A 98 -23.39 18.77 -6.54
C GLU A 98 -24.78 18.95 -5.92
N LYS A 99 -24.99 18.49 -4.68
CA LYS A 99 -26.25 18.63 -3.95
C LYS A 99 -26.23 19.76 -2.91
N LEU A 100 -25.11 20.46 -2.79
CA LEU A 100 -25.02 21.65 -1.94
C LEU A 100 -25.91 22.76 -2.50
N MET A 101 -26.49 23.56 -1.59
CA MET A 101 -27.39 24.65 -1.95
C MET A 101 -26.85 25.95 -1.38
N SER A 102 -26.82 26.98 -2.22
CA SER A 102 -26.27 28.29 -1.88
C SER A 102 -26.97 28.93 -0.69
N ARG A 103 -26.18 29.64 0.14
CA ARG A 103 -26.64 30.49 1.24
C ARG A 103 -27.57 29.78 2.22
N LYS A 104 -27.26 28.53 2.54
CA LYS A 104 -27.92 27.74 3.57
C LYS A 104 -27.01 27.49 4.76
N THR A 105 -27.60 27.14 5.88
CA THR A 105 -26.86 26.61 7.04
C THR A 105 -26.86 25.09 6.94
N TYR A 106 -25.68 24.48 7.02
CA TYR A 106 -25.49 23.04 7.08
C TYR A 106 -24.87 22.64 8.41
N ALA A 107 -25.24 21.48 8.94
CA ALA A 107 -24.53 20.88 10.06
C ALA A 107 -24.31 19.37 9.83
N PHE A 108 -23.04 18.95 9.86
CA PHE A 108 -22.59 17.55 9.69
C PHE A 108 -21.11 17.41 10.09
N PHE A 109 -20.60 16.17 10.18
CA PHE A 109 -19.16 15.89 10.29
C PHE A 109 -18.46 16.13 8.95
N SER A 110 -17.77 17.25 8.81
CA SER A 110 -17.16 17.65 7.54
C SER A 110 -15.78 17.03 7.32
N HIS A 111 -15.04 16.77 8.40
CA HIS A 111 -13.64 16.32 8.36
C HIS A 111 -12.69 17.28 7.61
N THR A 112 -13.04 18.57 7.49
CA THR A 112 -12.26 19.58 6.75
C THR A 112 -11.23 20.31 7.62
N ILE A 113 -11.41 20.32 8.94
CA ILE A 113 -10.60 21.10 9.91
C ILE A 113 -9.11 20.71 9.96
N LYS A 114 -8.76 19.54 9.44
CA LYS A 114 -7.37 19.02 9.33
C LYS A 114 -6.74 19.29 7.96
N ALA A 115 -7.42 20.00 7.06
CA ALA A 115 -6.94 20.34 5.70
C ALA A 115 -6.50 19.14 4.84
N GLN A 116 -7.09 17.96 5.07
CA GLN A 116 -6.81 16.75 4.28
C GLN A 116 -7.36 16.87 2.86
N GLU A 117 -6.58 16.46 1.86
CA GLU A 117 -6.86 16.65 0.43
C GLU A 117 -8.23 16.13 -0.01
N ALA A 118 -8.60 14.92 0.43
CA ALA A 118 -9.87 14.27 0.13
C ALA A 118 -11.14 15.05 0.57
N ASN A 119 -10.99 16.09 1.41
CA ASN A 119 -12.09 16.89 1.94
C ASN A 119 -12.07 18.36 1.44
N MET A 120 -11.04 18.78 0.70
CA MET A 120 -10.91 20.20 0.30
C MET A 120 -11.85 20.61 -0.82
N GLY A 121 -12.16 19.73 -1.78
CA GLY A 121 -13.18 20.00 -2.82
C GLY A 121 -14.53 20.39 -2.23
N LEU A 122 -14.97 19.65 -1.20
CA LEU A 122 -16.18 19.98 -0.44
C LEU A 122 -16.08 21.36 0.22
N LEU A 123 -14.96 21.68 0.87
CA LEU A 123 -14.77 22.97 1.54
C LEU A 123 -14.83 24.13 0.53
N ASP A 124 -14.23 23.95 -0.65
CA ASP A 124 -14.24 24.94 -1.72
C ASP A 124 -15.66 25.20 -2.24
N GLU A 125 -16.43 24.14 -2.49
CA GLU A 125 -17.82 24.30 -2.92
C GLU A 125 -18.68 24.94 -1.80
N ILE A 126 -18.44 24.61 -0.54
CA ILE A 126 -19.12 25.25 0.61
C ILE A 126 -18.82 26.75 0.68
N LEU A 127 -17.56 27.16 0.51
CA LEU A 127 -17.16 28.56 0.49
C LEU A 127 -17.79 29.29 -0.71
N LYS A 128 -17.69 28.71 -1.91
CA LYS A 128 -18.25 29.26 -3.14
C LYS A 128 -19.77 29.43 -3.08
N GLN A 129 -20.46 28.48 -2.47
CA GLN A 129 -21.92 28.52 -2.28
C GLN A 129 -22.33 29.44 -1.13
N GLU A 130 -21.38 30.11 -0.45
CA GLU A 130 -21.62 30.96 0.72
C GLU A 130 -22.37 30.21 1.84
N ILE A 131 -22.07 28.91 2.01
CA ILE A 131 -22.73 28.07 3.01
C ILE A 131 -22.13 28.35 4.39
N ARG A 132 -23.03 28.45 5.39
CA ARG A 132 -22.63 28.42 6.80
C ARG A 132 -22.54 26.98 7.28
N LEU A 133 -21.33 26.47 7.49
CA LEU A 133 -21.12 25.10 7.94
C LEU A 133 -20.83 25.05 9.44
N ILE A 134 -21.67 24.32 10.17
CA ILE A 134 -21.46 23.94 11.57
C ILE A 134 -20.87 22.52 11.59
N ASP A 135 -19.62 22.39 12.01
CA ASP A 135 -18.97 21.09 12.17
C ASP A 135 -19.22 20.52 13.57
N TYR A 136 -19.94 19.41 13.64
CA TYR A 136 -20.23 18.71 14.89
C TYR A 136 -18.95 18.31 15.65
N GLU A 137 -17.81 18.14 14.97
CA GLU A 137 -16.53 17.82 15.62
C GLU A 137 -16.03 18.98 16.50
N LYS A 138 -16.44 20.21 16.20
CA LYS A 138 -16.04 21.43 16.90
C LYS A 138 -17.06 21.96 17.90
N MET A 139 -18.17 21.26 18.10
CA MET A 139 -19.12 21.55 19.18
C MET A 139 -18.54 21.07 20.53
N VAL A 140 -17.87 21.99 21.24
CA VAL A 140 -17.22 21.74 22.53
C VAL A 140 -17.80 22.62 23.64
N ASP A 141 -17.87 22.10 24.86
CA ASP A 141 -18.27 22.87 26.04
C ASP A 141 -17.14 23.79 26.54
N HIS A 142 -17.42 24.57 27.58
CA HIS A 142 -16.47 25.50 28.19
C HIS A 142 -15.23 24.83 28.81
N ARG A 143 -15.22 23.50 28.97
CA ARG A 143 -14.07 22.71 29.43
C ARG A 143 -13.31 22.06 28.26
N GLY A 144 -13.71 22.35 27.02
CA GLY A 144 -13.14 21.74 25.82
C GLY A 144 -13.64 20.31 25.55
N VAL A 145 -14.68 19.85 26.24
CA VAL A 145 -15.24 18.51 26.05
C VAL A 145 -16.26 18.54 24.92
N ARG A 146 -16.12 17.63 23.95
CA ARG A 146 -17.04 17.50 22.83
C ARG A 146 -18.45 17.16 23.30
N VAL A 147 -19.43 17.93 22.83
CA VAL A 147 -20.83 17.83 23.24
C VAL A 147 -21.59 16.78 22.44
N VAL A 148 -21.28 16.66 21.14
CA VAL A 148 -21.98 15.75 20.24
C VAL A 148 -21.01 14.74 19.65
N ALA A 149 -21.12 13.46 20.06
CA ALA A 149 -20.22 12.39 19.63
C ALA A 149 -20.91 11.02 19.63
N PHE A 150 -20.42 10.07 18.84
CA PHE A 150 -20.96 8.70 18.80
C PHE A 150 -20.21 7.71 19.71
N GLY A 151 -19.30 8.18 20.57
CA GLY A 151 -18.35 7.32 21.27
C GLY A 151 -18.98 6.16 22.04
N GLN A 152 -20.10 6.39 22.74
CA GLN A 152 -20.79 5.32 23.48
C GLN A 152 -21.25 4.16 22.59
N TRP A 153 -21.84 4.46 21.44
CA TRP A 153 -22.32 3.44 20.51
C TRP A 153 -21.19 2.76 19.73
N ALA A 154 -20.05 3.42 19.57
CA ALA A 154 -18.83 2.75 19.11
C ALA A 154 -18.38 1.69 20.12
N GLY A 155 -18.40 2.03 21.41
CA GLY A 155 -18.14 1.10 22.52
C GLY A 155 -19.07 -0.11 22.52
N VAL A 156 -20.39 0.14 22.43
CA VAL A 156 -21.42 -0.91 22.41
C VAL A 156 -21.21 -1.86 21.22
N ALA A 157 -21.11 -1.32 20.00
CA ALA A 157 -20.92 -2.14 18.81
C ALA A 157 -19.57 -2.87 18.80
N GLY A 158 -18.49 -2.21 19.25
CA GLY A 158 -17.17 -2.82 19.36
C GLY A 158 -17.16 -3.99 20.33
N MET A 159 -17.80 -3.86 21.49
CA MET A 159 -17.91 -4.96 22.47
C MET A 159 -18.72 -6.15 21.92
N ILE A 160 -19.85 -5.90 21.25
CA ILE A 160 -20.63 -6.97 20.63
C ILE A 160 -19.81 -7.71 19.57
N ASN A 161 -19.10 -6.95 18.72
CA ASN A 161 -18.30 -7.51 17.65
C ASN A 161 -17.12 -8.32 18.18
N ILE A 162 -16.40 -7.82 19.19
CA ILE A 162 -15.26 -8.58 19.74
C ILE A 162 -15.72 -9.83 20.48
N LEU A 163 -16.89 -9.84 21.12
CA LEU A 163 -17.45 -11.07 21.69
C LEU A 163 -17.75 -12.10 20.60
N HIS A 164 -18.35 -11.69 19.48
CA HIS A 164 -18.52 -12.55 18.31
C HIS A 164 -17.17 -13.06 17.77
N GLY A 165 -16.19 -12.17 17.60
CA GLY A 165 -14.85 -12.50 17.14
C GLY A 165 -14.12 -13.47 18.06
N MET A 166 -14.27 -13.31 19.38
CA MET A 166 -13.76 -14.26 20.38
C MET A 166 -14.41 -15.64 20.23
N GLY A 167 -15.71 -15.72 19.92
CA GLY A 167 -16.35 -16.98 19.56
C GLY A 167 -15.62 -17.67 18.41
N LEU A 168 -15.43 -16.97 17.29
CA LEU A 168 -14.73 -17.49 16.11
C LEU A 168 -13.28 -17.90 16.42
N ARG A 169 -12.55 -17.06 17.16
CA ARG A 169 -11.14 -17.30 17.50
C ARG A 169 -10.99 -18.49 18.44
N LEU A 170 -11.84 -18.60 19.45
CA LEU A 170 -11.81 -19.73 20.38
C LEU A 170 -12.19 -21.03 19.66
N LEU A 171 -13.15 -20.99 18.72
CA LEU A 171 -13.46 -22.14 17.87
C LEU A 171 -12.26 -22.58 17.03
N ALA A 172 -11.56 -21.64 16.40
CA ALA A 172 -10.34 -21.91 15.64
C ALA A 172 -9.21 -22.52 16.51
N LEU A 173 -9.20 -22.21 17.81
CA LEU A 173 -8.30 -22.80 18.81
C LEU A 173 -8.82 -24.13 19.39
N GLY A 174 -9.93 -24.66 18.88
CA GLY A 174 -10.51 -25.94 19.30
C GLY A 174 -11.46 -25.86 20.49
N HIS A 175 -12.03 -24.68 20.78
CA HIS A 175 -12.93 -24.45 21.91
C HIS A 175 -14.31 -23.99 21.46
N HIS A 176 -15.33 -24.80 21.76
CA HIS A 176 -16.71 -24.35 21.72
C HIS A 176 -17.03 -23.52 22.97
N THR A 177 -17.54 -22.30 22.79
CA THR A 177 -17.91 -21.40 23.89
C THR A 177 -19.25 -20.72 23.62
N PRO A 178 -19.97 -20.24 24.65
CA PRO A 178 -21.25 -19.53 24.47
C PRO A 178 -21.17 -18.30 23.56
N PHE A 179 -19.98 -17.70 23.41
CA PHE A 179 -19.77 -16.57 22.49
C PHE A 179 -20.04 -16.92 21.02
N MET A 180 -20.01 -18.20 20.64
CA MET A 180 -20.34 -18.67 19.28
C MET A 180 -21.74 -18.27 18.80
N HIS A 181 -22.66 -17.99 19.73
CA HIS A 181 -24.05 -17.66 19.43
C HIS A 181 -24.32 -16.15 19.39
N ILE A 182 -23.31 -15.33 19.71
CA ILE A 182 -23.40 -13.88 19.55
C ILE A 182 -23.07 -13.56 18.09
N GLY A 183 -24.01 -12.98 17.35
CA GLY A 183 -23.76 -12.41 16.03
C GLY A 183 -23.11 -11.01 16.08
N MET A 184 -22.64 -10.53 14.93
CA MET A 184 -22.16 -9.16 14.75
C MET A 184 -23.23 -8.12 15.08
N ALA A 185 -22.84 -6.92 15.53
CA ALA A 185 -23.76 -5.87 15.95
C ALA A 185 -24.81 -5.51 14.88
N HIS A 186 -24.44 -5.52 13.60
CA HIS A 186 -25.34 -5.22 12.50
C HIS A 186 -26.33 -6.35 12.13
N ASN A 187 -26.15 -7.55 12.68
CA ASN A 187 -27.09 -8.67 12.47
C ASN A 187 -28.36 -8.50 13.31
N TYR A 188 -28.31 -7.67 14.35
CA TYR A 188 -29.46 -7.39 15.20
C TYR A 188 -30.24 -6.20 14.68
N ARG A 189 -31.56 -6.23 14.86
CA ARG A 189 -32.42 -5.10 14.50
C ARG A 189 -32.17 -3.88 15.38
N ASN A 190 -31.86 -4.12 16.65
CA ASN A 190 -31.64 -3.12 17.67
C ASN A 190 -30.71 -3.67 18.77
N SER A 191 -30.19 -2.77 19.60
CA SER A 191 -29.32 -3.06 20.72
C SER A 191 -29.94 -4.00 21.75
N SER A 192 -31.26 -3.95 21.97
CA SER A 192 -31.94 -4.85 22.92
C SER A 192 -31.84 -6.31 22.50
N GLN A 193 -31.95 -6.61 21.19
CA GLN A 193 -31.74 -7.97 20.68
C GLN A 193 -30.28 -8.43 20.84
N ALA A 194 -29.32 -7.53 20.58
CA ALA A 194 -27.91 -7.82 20.78
C ALA A 194 -27.60 -8.12 22.26
N VAL A 195 -28.13 -7.29 23.17
CA VAL A 195 -28.03 -7.49 24.62
C VAL A 195 -28.65 -8.82 25.03
N GLN A 196 -29.79 -9.22 24.45
CA GLN A 196 -30.39 -10.52 24.77
C GLN A 196 -29.46 -11.68 24.39
N ALA A 197 -28.82 -11.64 23.21
CA ALA A 197 -27.86 -12.67 22.82
C ALA A 197 -26.64 -12.73 23.76
N VAL A 198 -26.18 -11.57 24.24
CA VAL A 198 -25.10 -11.50 25.26
C VAL A 198 -25.57 -12.08 26.59
N ARG A 199 -26.80 -11.80 27.03
CA ARG A 199 -27.40 -12.39 28.25
C ARG A 199 -27.56 -13.89 28.15
N ASP A 200 -27.97 -14.41 27.00
CA ASP A 200 -28.13 -15.84 26.76
C ASP A 200 -26.77 -16.54 26.88
N ALA A 201 -25.72 -15.99 26.25
CA ALA A 201 -24.34 -16.46 26.43
C ALA A 201 -23.88 -16.34 27.90
N GLY A 202 -24.22 -15.23 28.57
CA GLY A 202 -23.94 -15.03 29.98
C GLY A 202 -24.60 -16.05 30.90
N TYR A 203 -25.84 -16.45 30.60
CA TYR A 203 -26.55 -17.49 31.33
C TYR A 203 -25.81 -18.83 31.24
N GLU A 204 -25.37 -19.23 30.05
CA GLU A 204 -24.57 -20.45 29.86
C GLU A 204 -23.23 -20.39 30.62
N ILE A 205 -22.56 -19.23 30.62
CA ILE A 205 -21.35 -19.02 31.42
C ILE A 205 -21.65 -19.24 32.91
N SER A 206 -22.75 -18.69 33.43
CA SER A 206 -23.13 -18.82 34.84
C SER A 206 -23.43 -20.26 35.28
N LEU A 207 -23.86 -21.11 34.34
CA LEU A 207 -24.05 -22.54 34.54
C LEU A 207 -22.74 -23.33 34.51
N GLY A 208 -21.60 -22.68 34.20
CA GLY A 208 -20.29 -23.31 34.12
C GLY A 208 -20.04 -24.03 32.80
N LEU A 209 -20.71 -23.62 31.71
CA LEU A 209 -20.55 -24.21 30.38
C LEU A 209 -19.32 -23.68 29.61
N MET A 210 -18.44 -22.94 30.27
CA MET A 210 -17.15 -22.54 29.71
C MET A 210 -16.13 -23.68 29.80
N PRO A 211 -15.34 -23.94 28.73
CA PRO A 211 -14.27 -24.93 28.78
C PRO A 211 -13.27 -24.62 29.89
N LYS A 212 -12.89 -25.63 30.69
CA LYS A 212 -11.89 -25.44 31.74
C LYS A 212 -10.48 -25.15 31.18
N SER A 213 -10.19 -25.63 29.97
CA SER A 213 -8.89 -25.50 29.30
C SER A 213 -8.49 -24.08 28.94
N ILE A 214 -9.45 -23.15 28.83
CA ILE A 214 -9.18 -21.74 28.50
C ILE A 214 -8.95 -20.88 29.76
N GLY A 215 -9.26 -21.40 30.94
CA GLY A 215 -9.15 -20.69 32.21
C GLY A 215 -10.07 -19.48 32.34
N PRO A 216 -9.89 -18.65 33.40
CA PRO A 216 -10.68 -17.45 33.62
C PRO A 216 -10.44 -16.40 32.54
N LEU A 217 -11.49 -15.78 32.01
CA LEU A 217 -11.37 -14.73 31.00
C LEU A 217 -11.33 -13.34 31.64
N THR A 218 -10.35 -12.54 31.25
CA THR A 218 -10.10 -11.19 31.75
C THR A 218 -10.21 -10.16 30.62
N PHE A 219 -11.09 -9.19 30.79
CA PHE A 219 -11.36 -8.11 29.84
C PHE A 219 -10.80 -6.80 30.40
N VAL A 220 -9.98 -6.11 29.61
CA VAL A 220 -9.36 -4.85 30.01
C VAL A 220 -9.88 -3.73 29.13
N PHE A 221 -10.45 -2.71 29.74
CA PHE A 221 -10.98 -1.53 29.07
C PHE A 221 -10.04 -0.35 29.28
N THR A 222 -9.58 0.28 28.21
CA THR A 222 -8.73 1.48 28.33
C THR A 222 -9.53 2.76 28.18
N GLY A 223 -9.20 3.74 29.03
CA GLY A 223 -9.89 5.02 29.07
C GLY A 223 -11.19 4.97 29.89
N THR A 224 -11.61 6.14 30.36
CA THR A 224 -12.82 6.34 31.18
C THR A 224 -13.92 7.11 30.44
N GLY A 225 -13.73 7.31 29.14
CA GLY A 225 -14.64 8.04 28.25
C GLY A 225 -15.86 7.24 27.81
N ASN A 226 -16.66 7.84 26.93
CA ASN A 226 -17.93 7.26 26.46
C ASN A 226 -17.75 5.91 25.75
N VAL A 227 -16.67 5.73 24.99
CA VAL A 227 -16.34 4.46 24.32
C VAL A 227 -16.23 3.33 25.34
N SER A 228 -15.36 3.49 26.35
CA SER A 228 -15.16 2.52 27.41
C SER A 228 -16.46 2.23 28.18
N LYS A 229 -17.22 3.26 28.54
CA LYS A 229 -18.54 3.10 29.19
C LYS A 229 -19.55 2.32 28.34
N GLY A 230 -19.55 2.55 27.03
CA GLY A 230 -20.41 1.83 26.08
C GLY A 230 -20.06 0.35 25.99
N ALA A 231 -18.75 0.03 25.94
CA ALA A 231 -18.29 -1.35 25.95
C ALA A 231 -18.63 -2.05 27.28
N GLN A 232 -18.39 -1.37 28.40
CA GLN A 232 -18.76 -1.85 29.74
C GLN A 232 -20.26 -2.12 29.87
N ALA A 233 -21.12 -1.31 29.26
CA ALA A 233 -22.57 -1.53 29.31
C ALA A 233 -22.99 -2.88 28.71
N ILE A 234 -22.30 -3.35 27.67
CA ILE A 234 -22.52 -4.69 27.10
C ILE A 234 -21.84 -5.77 27.95
N PHE A 235 -20.62 -5.51 28.43
CA PHE A 235 -19.92 -6.45 29.29
C PHE A 235 -20.70 -6.76 30.58
N ASN A 236 -21.40 -5.78 31.15
CA ASN A 236 -22.20 -5.93 32.36
C ASN A 236 -23.43 -6.85 32.19
N GLU A 237 -23.75 -7.23 30.95
CA GLU A 237 -24.84 -8.17 30.65
C GLU A 237 -24.35 -9.63 30.71
N LEU A 238 -23.04 -9.86 30.85
CA LEU A 238 -22.44 -11.14 31.21
C LEU A 238 -22.40 -11.28 32.75
N PRO A 239 -22.28 -12.51 33.29
CA PRO A 239 -21.95 -12.69 34.71
C PRO A 239 -20.52 -12.18 34.95
N CYS A 240 -20.38 -10.90 35.31
CA CYS A 240 -19.08 -10.26 35.40
C CYS A 240 -18.72 -9.81 36.83
N GLU A 241 -17.42 -9.76 37.12
CA GLU A 241 -16.86 -9.15 38.32
C GLU A 241 -15.79 -8.14 37.92
N TYR A 242 -15.88 -6.91 38.42
CA TYR A 242 -14.83 -5.91 38.22
C TYR A 242 -13.77 -6.03 39.30
N VAL A 243 -12.51 -6.00 38.89
CA VAL A 243 -11.35 -6.08 39.79
C VAL A 243 -10.37 -4.94 39.49
N GLU A 244 -9.59 -4.58 40.51
CA GLU A 244 -8.56 -3.57 40.38
C GLU A 244 -7.39 -4.09 39.53
N PRO A 245 -6.62 -3.21 38.86
CA PRO A 245 -5.54 -3.63 37.96
C PRO A 245 -4.49 -4.53 38.59
N HIS A 246 -4.22 -4.38 39.90
CA HIS A 246 -3.26 -5.21 40.63
C HIS A 246 -3.77 -6.62 40.93
N GLU A 247 -5.09 -6.84 40.92
CA GLU A 247 -5.75 -8.12 41.17
C GLU A 247 -5.84 -8.99 39.89
N LEU A 248 -5.66 -8.39 38.71
CA LEU A 248 -5.74 -9.08 37.40
C LEU A 248 -4.90 -10.36 37.34
N LYS A 249 -3.69 -10.32 37.93
CA LYS A 249 -2.80 -11.48 37.98
C LYS A 249 -3.45 -12.67 38.69
N GLU A 250 -4.03 -12.44 39.86
CA GLU A 250 -4.63 -13.48 40.69
C GLU A 250 -5.87 -14.07 40.03
N VAL A 251 -6.78 -13.23 39.56
CA VAL A 251 -8.02 -13.70 38.92
C VAL A 251 -7.77 -14.37 37.57
N SER A 252 -6.73 -13.97 36.84
CA SER A 252 -6.36 -14.60 35.56
C SER A 252 -5.93 -16.07 35.72
N GLN A 253 -5.57 -16.47 36.93
CA GLN A 253 -5.07 -17.81 37.29
C GLN A 253 -6.10 -18.63 38.07
N THR A 254 -6.81 -18.01 39.02
CA THR A 254 -7.65 -18.71 40.01
C THR A 254 -9.11 -18.28 40.01
N GLY A 255 -9.51 -17.41 39.08
CA GLY A 255 -10.89 -16.94 38.96
C GLY A 255 -11.93 -18.05 38.76
N ASP A 256 -13.16 -17.78 39.18
CA ASP A 256 -14.30 -18.66 38.96
C ASP A 256 -14.71 -18.64 37.48
N LEU A 257 -14.79 -19.83 36.88
CA LEU A 257 -15.12 -20.00 35.47
C LEU A 257 -16.61 -19.75 35.15
N ARG A 258 -17.44 -19.54 36.17
CA ARG A 258 -18.86 -19.18 36.02
C ARG A 258 -19.09 -17.69 35.80
N LYS A 259 -18.01 -16.92 35.67
CA LYS A 259 -18.04 -15.48 35.42
C LYS A 259 -16.83 -15.02 34.61
N VAL A 260 -16.90 -13.79 34.13
CA VAL A 260 -15.82 -13.08 33.43
C VAL A 260 -15.33 -11.90 34.26
N TYR A 261 -14.06 -11.54 34.14
CA TYR A 261 -13.44 -10.51 34.96
C TYR A 261 -13.18 -9.25 34.13
N GLY A 262 -13.51 -8.08 34.67
CA GLY A 262 -13.33 -6.79 33.99
C GLY A 262 -12.41 -5.85 34.77
N THR A 263 -11.57 -5.10 34.07
CA THR A 263 -10.76 -4.02 34.68
C THR A 263 -10.77 -2.79 33.80
N VAL A 264 -10.94 -1.61 34.41
CA VAL A 264 -10.92 -0.32 33.71
C VAL A 264 -9.61 0.41 34.01
N LEU A 265 -8.87 0.76 32.96
CA LEU A 265 -7.59 1.45 33.08
C LEU A 265 -7.73 2.96 32.88
N SER A 266 -7.16 3.69 33.82
CA SER A 266 -6.84 5.11 33.70
C SER A 266 -5.34 5.29 33.47
N ARG A 267 -4.95 6.49 33.02
CA ARG A 267 -3.55 6.84 32.70
C ARG A 267 -2.57 6.45 33.83
N HIS A 268 -2.90 6.72 35.08
CA HIS A 268 -2.04 6.43 36.23
C HIS A 268 -1.80 4.94 36.51
N HIS A 269 -2.61 4.04 35.95
CA HIS A 269 -2.41 2.59 36.12
C HIS A 269 -1.26 2.06 35.28
N HIS A 270 -0.94 2.69 34.15
CA HIS A 270 0.03 2.16 33.19
C HIS A 270 1.07 3.18 32.73
N LEU A 271 0.85 4.48 32.88
CA LEU A 271 1.84 5.51 32.53
C LEU A 271 2.67 5.88 33.74
N VAL A 272 3.99 5.90 33.57
CA VAL A 272 4.94 6.30 34.61
C VAL A 272 6.06 7.17 34.03
N ARG A 273 6.57 8.11 34.82
CA ARG A 273 7.71 8.94 34.42
C ARG A 273 8.98 8.08 34.35
N LYS A 274 9.80 8.30 33.32
CA LYS A 274 11.04 7.53 33.06
C LYS A 274 12.06 7.60 34.20
N THR A 275 12.04 8.67 35.01
CA THR A 275 13.05 8.96 36.03
C THR A 275 12.81 8.28 37.37
N ASP A 276 11.55 8.24 37.84
CA ASP A 276 11.18 7.82 39.19
C ASP A 276 10.00 6.84 39.25
N GLY A 277 9.37 6.55 38.11
CA GLY A 277 8.23 5.63 38.05
C GLY A 277 6.91 6.21 38.56
N VAL A 278 6.81 7.52 38.80
CA VAL A 278 5.58 8.18 39.31
C VAL A 278 4.75 8.76 38.17
N TYR A 279 3.42 8.73 38.30
CA TYR A 279 2.52 9.40 37.36
C TYR A 279 2.11 10.79 37.88
N ASP A 280 2.37 11.85 37.11
CA ASP A 280 1.84 13.20 37.34
C ASP A 280 0.97 13.63 36.14
N PRO A 281 -0.34 13.84 36.33
CA PRO A 281 -1.24 14.19 35.24
C PRO A 281 -0.95 15.57 34.62
N ALA A 282 -0.59 16.56 35.45
CA ALA A 282 -0.39 17.94 34.98
C ALA A 282 0.91 18.10 34.20
N GLU A 283 1.94 17.33 34.55
CA GLU A 283 3.16 17.26 33.76
C GLU A 283 2.96 16.43 32.48
N TYR A 284 2.28 15.28 32.57
CA TYR A 284 2.02 14.44 31.39
C TYR A 284 1.31 15.20 30.27
N ASP A 285 0.32 16.03 30.60
CA ASP A 285 -0.41 16.83 29.61
C ASP A 285 0.49 17.87 28.90
N LYS A 286 1.62 18.26 29.49
CA LYS A 286 2.59 19.21 28.91
C LYS A 286 3.81 18.54 28.28
N HIS A 287 4.24 17.41 28.85
CA HIS A 287 5.49 16.72 28.53
C HIS A 287 5.28 15.18 28.47
N PRO A 288 4.42 14.68 27.56
CA PRO A 288 4.12 13.27 27.47
C PRO A 288 5.35 12.42 27.09
N GLU A 289 6.35 13.00 26.44
CA GLU A 289 7.60 12.35 26.02
C GLU A 289 8.47 11.86 27.20
N ARG A 290 8.22 12.38 28.41
CA ARG A 290 8.93 11.99 29.65
C ARG A 290 8.39 10.70 30.28
N TYR A 291 7.29 10.18 29.75
CA TYR A 291 6.59 9.01 30.29
C TYR A 291 6.84 7.77 29.44
N ILE A 292 6.62 6.60 30.03
CA ILE A 292 6.56 5.29 29.35
C ILE A 292 5.31 4.55 29.83
N SER A 293 4.81 3.62 28.99
CA SER A 293 3.74 2.70 29.37
C SER A 293 4.34 1.41 29.94
N ARG A 294 3.82 0.95 31.08
CA ARG A 294 4.07 -0.39 31.66
C ARG A 294 2.93 -1.37 31.39
N PHE A 295 2.03 -1.03 30.47
CA PHE A 295 0.87 -1.87 30.16
C PHE A 295 1.29 -3.29 29.72
N ASN A 296 2.36 -3.38 28.92
CA ASN A 296 2.97 -4.63 28.45
C ASN A 296 3.44 -5.57 29.58
N THR A 297 3.89 -5.04 30.73
CA THR A 297 4.41 -5.85 31.85
C THR A 297 3.38 -6.08 32.94
N ASP A 298 2.60 -5.06 33.27
CA ASP A 298 1.79 -5.06 34.49
C ASP A 298 0.38 -5.60 34.21
N ILE A 299 -0.12 -5.45 32.97
CA ILE A 299 -1.54 -5.69 32.64
C ILE A 299 -1.73 -6.70 31.50
N ALA A 300 -1.10 -6.46 30.35
CA ALA A 300 -1.25 -7.27 29.14
C ALA A 300 -1.00 -8.78 29.35
N PRO A 301 -0.02 -9.23 30.17
CA PRO A 301 0.21 -10.67 30.39
C PRO A 301 -0.98 -11.39 31.04
N TYR A 302 -1.85 -10.64 31.72
CA TYR A 302 -3.01 -11.16 32.43
C TYR A 302 -4.33 -10.81 31.73
N THR A 303 -4.28 -10.27 30.51
CA THR A 303 -5.45 -9.82 29.75
C THR A 303 -5.83 -10.86 28.70
N THR A 304 -7.09 -11.31 28.68
CA THR A 304 -7.62 -12.14 27.59
C THR A 304 -8.05 -11.32 26.39
N CYS A 305 -8.82 -10.26 26.63
CA CYS A 305 -9.33 -9.39 25.60
C CYS A 305 -9.12 -7.93 25.99
N LEU A 306 -8.47 -7.17 25.12
CA LEU A 306 -8.27 -5.73 25.29
C LEU A 306 -9.33 -4.96 24.50
N ILE A 307 -10.06 -4.07 25.16
CA ILE A 307 -10.95 -3.10 24.54
C ILE A 307 -10.26 -1.75 24.62
N ASN A 308 -9.63 -1.34 23.52
CA ASN A 308 -8.88 -0.11 23.45
C ASN A 308 -9.77 1.05 23.00
N GLY A 309 -9.90 2.07 23.85
CA GLY A 309 -10.69 3.28 23.58
C GLY A 309 -9.96 4.56 23.96
N ILE A 310 -8.62 4.52 24.02
CA ILE A 310 -7.82 5.70 24.34
C ILE A 310 -7.72 6.65 23.16
N TYR A 311 -7.56 7.92 23.49
CA TYR A 311 -7.05 8.91 22.56
C TYR A 311 -5.53 8.90 22.61
N TRP A 312 -4.87 8.86 21.44
CA TRP A 312 -3.43 8.79 21.30
C TRP A 312 -2.90 9.86 20.34
N GLU A 313 -1.74 10.41 20.66
CA GLU A 313 -1.02 11.38 19.81
C GLU A 313 0.43 10.95 19.61
N GLN A 314 1.07 11.41 18.53
CA GLN A 314 2.41 10.98 18.12
C GLN A 314 3.50 11.12 19.19
N ASN A 315 3.36 12.10 20.09
CA ASN A 315 4.31 12.37 21.18
C ASN A 315 4.00 11.62 22.48
N THR A 316 2.96 10.77 22.49
CA THR A 316 2.52 10.01 23.68
C THR A 316 2.99 8.55 23.63
N PRO A 317 3.33 7.93 24.78
CA PRO A 317 3.73 6.53 24.80
C PRO A 317 2.66 5.60 24.24
N ARG A 318 3.08 4.61 23.45
CA ARG A 318 2.18 3.55 22.95
C ARG A 318 1.77 2.60 24.07
N LEU A 319 0.61 1.97 23.91
CA LEU A 319 0.10 0.98 24.84
C LEU A 319 0.78 -0.38 24.64
N LEU A 320 0.89 -0.81 23.38
CA LEU A 320 1.63 -2.01 22.97
C LEU A 320 2.45 -1.72 21.71
N THR A 321 3.73 -2.06 21.77
CA THR A 321 4.64 -2.10 20.62
C THR A 321 4.65 -3.48 19.95
N ARG A 322 5.26 -3.59 18.77
CA ARG A 322 5.54 -4.87 18.11
C ARG A 322 6.36 -5.80 19.00
N GLN A 323 7.36 -5.24 19.67
CA GLN A 323 8.23 -5.97 20.59
C GLN A 323 7.47 -6.48 21.84
N ASP A 324 6.53 -5.67 22.34
CA ASP A 324 5.66 -6.08 23.45
C ASP A 324 4.78 -7.26 23.06
N ALA A 325 4.16 -7.22 21.88
CA ALA A 325 3.33 -8.31 21.38
C ALA A 325 4.13 -9.60 21.24
N GLN A 326 5.33 -9.55 20.64
CA GLN A 326 6.20 -10.73 20.51
C GLN A 326 6.56 -11.31 21.90
N SER A 327 6.87 -10.44 22.86
CA SER A 327 7.18 -10.83 24.23
C SER A 327 5.99 -11.46 24.97
N LEU A 328 4.78 -11.03 24.67
CA LEU A 328 3.52 -11.54 25.24
C LEU A 328 3.11 -12.88 24.63
N LEU A 329 3.42 -13.11 23.36
CA LEU A 329 3.01 -14.29 22.60
C LEU A 329 4.04 -15.43 22.62
N ALA A 330 5.23 -15.19 23.16
CA ALA A 330 6.30 -16.18 23.27
C ALA A 330 5.84 -17.51 23.94
N PRO A 331 6.14 -18.68 23.34
CA PRO A 331 5.75 -19.99 23.86
C PRO A 331 6.28 -20.24 25.28
N GLY A 332 5.42 -20.69 26.21
CA GLY A 332 5.82 -21.19 27.53
C GLY A 332 5.54 -20.29 28.74
N LYS A 333 4.90 -19.13 28.57
CA LYS A 333 4.55 -18.25 29.70
C LYS A 333 3.20 -18.54 30.37
N PHE A 334 2.27 -19.19 29.67
CA PHE A 334 0.94 -19.47 30.20
C PHE A 334 0.68 -20.99 30.25
N SER A 335 0.55 -21.52 31.45
CA SER A 335 0.10 -22.89 31.72
C SER A 335 -1.23 -22.81 32.45
N ALA A 336 -2.34 -22.73 31.70
CA ALA A 336 -3.62 -23.15 32.26
C ALA A 336 -3.47 -24.65 32.58
N ALA A 337 -3.91 -25.08 33.76
CA ALA A 337 -3.86 -26.49 34.16
C ALA A 337 -4.46 -27.35 33.03
N GLY A 338 -3.59 -28.09 32.33
CA GLY A 338 -3.96 -28.81 31.13
C GLY A 338 -5.08 -29.80 31.45
N VAL A 339 -6.19 -29.70 30.73
CA VAL A 339 -7.23 -30.73 30.75
C VAL A 339 -6.83 -31.75 29.71
N GLU A 340 -6.58 -32.98 30.14
CA GLU A 340 -6.15 -34.06 29.24
C GLU A 340 -7.12 -34.21 28.05
N GLY A 341 -6.57 -34.16 26.83
CA GLY A 341 -7.34 -34.24 25.58
C GLY A 341 -7.92 -32.91 25.06
N CYS A 342 -7.76 -31.79 25.77
CA CYS A 342 -8.17 -30.46 25.30
C CYS A 342 -6.94 -29.58 24.99
N PRO A 343 -6.95 -28.81 23.89
CA PRO A 343 -5.88 -27.84 23.62
C PRO A 343 -5.85 -26.76 24.70
N SER A 344 -4.66 -26.27 25.06
CA SER A 344 -4.53 -25.07 25.89
C SER A 344 -4.49 -23.83 25.00
N LEU A 345 -4.87 -22.67 25.53
CA LEU A 345 -4.64 -21.41 24.82
C LEU A 345 -3.13 -21.18 24.61
N PRO A 346 -2.70 -20.74 23.41
CA PRO A 346 -1.28 -20.52 23.12
C PRO A 346 -0.69 -19.35 23.93
N HIS A 347 -1.50 -18.34 24.25
CA HIS A 347 -1.14 -17.16 25.03
C HIS A 347 -2.40 -16.57 25.68
N LYS A 348 -2.21 -15.73 26.72
CA LYS A 348 -3.35 -15.13 27.44
C LYS A 348 -4.09 -14.11 26.58
N LEU A 349 -3.38 -13.20 25.91
CA LEU A 349 -3.96 -12.13 25.09
C LEU A 349 -4.46 -12.68 23.75
N VAL A 350 -5.74 -13.02 23.68
CA VAL A 350 -6.35 -13.69 22.51
C VAL A 350 -6.87 -12.67 21.50
N ALA A 351 -7.39 -11.53 21.96
CA ALA A 351 -8.06 -10.56 21.10
C ALA A 351 -7.85 -9.11 21.55
N ILE A 352 -7.84 -8.19 20.59
CA ILE A 352 -7.84 -6.74 20.79
C ILE A 352 -8.96 -6.13 19.92
N CYS A 353 -9.88 -5.43 20.56
CA CYS A 353 -10.81 -4.51 19.90
C CYS A 353 -10.28 -3.10 20.03
N ASP A 354 -9.66 -2.59 18.96
CA ASP A 354 -9.16 -1.23 18.91
C ASP A 354 -10.23 -0.27 18.36
N ILE A 355 -11.04 0.28 19.28
CA ILE A 355 -12.16 1.17 18.94
C ILE A 355 -11.66 2.59 18.59
N SER A 356 -10.43 2.94 18.97
CA SER A 356 -9.85 4.22 18.53
C SER A 356 -9.61 4.24 17.02
N ALA A 357 -9.30 3.08 16.44
CA ALA A 357 -9.08 2.86 15.02
C ALA A 357 -7.99 3.78 14.43
N ASP A 358 -6.92 4.00 15.21
CA ASP A 358 -5.79 4.86 14.83
C ASP A 358 -4.65 4.04 14.24
N THR A 359 -4.50 4.07 12.91
CA THR A 359 -3.44 3.35 12.19
C THR A 359 -2.04 3.73 12.71
N GLY A 360 -1.28 2.74 13.17
CA GLY A 360 0.06 2.90 13.75
C GLY A 360 0.06 3.67 15.08
N GLY A 361 -1.10 3.80 15.73
CA GLY A 361 -1.33 4.59 16.92
C GLY A 361 -0.89 3.89 18.21
N SER A 362 -1.79 3.86 19.20
CA SER A 362 -1.50 3.29 20.52
C SER A 362 -1.21 1.78 20.51
N ILE A 363 -1.74 1.06 19.53
CA ILE A 363 -1.39 -0.32 19.20
C ILE A 363 -0.53 -0.25 17.93
N GLU A 364 0.79 -0.33 18.08
CA GLU A 364 1.75 -0.04 16.99
C GLU A 364 1.52 -0.88 15.73
N PHE A 365 1.14 -2.14 15.92
CA PHE A 365 1.00 -3.12 14.86
C PHE A 365 -0.36 -3.10 14.17
N MET A 366 -1.27 -2.19 14.55
CA MET A 366 -2.50 -1.96 13.81
C MET A 366 -2.20 -1.06 12.61
N THR A 367 -1.81 -1.66 11.48
CA THR A 367 -1.40 -0.92 10.27
C THR A 367 -2.56 -0.52 9.38
N GLU A 368 -3.72 -1.15 9.51
CA GLU A 368 -4.92 -0.88 8.72
C GLU A 368 -6.18 -1.15 9.55
N CYS A 369 -7.19 -0.29 9.40
CA CYS A 369 -8.49 -0.50 10.05
C CYS A 369 -9.29 -1.58 9.31
N THR A 370 -9.86 -2.51 10.06
CA THR A 370 -10.85 -3.49 9.55
C THR A 370 -12.14 -2.79 9.14
N THR A 371 -12.95 -3.42 8.27
CA THR A 371 -14.23 -2.85 7.82
C THR A 371 -15.42 -3.63 8.40
N ILE A 372 -16.65 -3.14 8.25
CA ILE A 372 -17.84 -3.90 8.69
C ILE A 372 -17.96 -5.22 7.89
N GLU A 373 -17.56 -5.23 6.61
CA GLU A 373 -17.55 -6.43 5.76
C GLU A 373 -16.44 -7.42 6.10
N ARG A 374 -15.27 -6.91 6.54
CA ARG A 374 -14.13 -7.71 6.99
C ARG A 374 -13.71 -7.25 8.40
N PRO A 375 -14.49 -7.64 9.44
CA PRO A 375 -14.39 -7.05 10.78
C PRO A 375 -13.21 -7.53 11.61
N PHE A 376 -12.55 -8.60 11.17
CA PHE A 376 -11.43 -9.20 11.91
C PHE A 376 -10.25 -9.45 10.99
N CYS A 377 -9.06 -9.28 11.56
CA CYS A 377 -7.81 -9.78 11.00
C CYS A 377 -6.98 -10.39 12.14
N MET A 378 -6.04 -11.25 11.81
CA MET A 378 -5.10 -11.83 12.76
C MET A 378 -3.77 -11.13 12.64
N TYR A 379 -3.18 -10.79 13.78
CA TYR A 379 -1.82 -10.28 13.87
C TYR A 379 -0.88 -11.34 14.42
N ASP A 380 0.03 -11.83 13.57
CA ASP A 380 1.12 -12.71 13.99
C ASP A 380 2.26 -11.84 14.53
N ALA A 381 2.53 -11.92 15.83
CA ALA A 381 3.54 -11.11 16.50
C ALA A 381 4.99 -11.59 16.24
N ASP A 382 5.18 -12.82 15.76
CA ASP A 382 6.50 -13.35 15.41
C ASP A 382 6.91 -12.92 14.00
N GLN A 383 5.95 -12.96 13.06
CA GLN A 383 6.17 -12.58 11.66
C GLN A 383 5.89 -11.10 11.37
N HIS A 384 5.18 -10.42 12.28
CA HIS A 384 4.61 -9.08 12.10
C HIS A 384 3.77 -8.93 10.84
N ILE A 385 3.03 -9.98 10.48
CA ILE A 385 2.09 -9.99 9.36
C ILE A 385 0.65 -9.91 9.85
N ILE A 386 -0.21 -9.32 9.03
CA ILE A 386 -1.66 -9.33 9.22
C ILE A 386 -2.27 -10.23 8.15
N HIS A 387 -3.19 -11.12 8.54
CA HIS A 387 -3.93 -11.95 7.60
C HIS A 387 -5.41 -12.09 7.96
N ASP A 388 -6.25 -12.37 6.97
CA ASP A 388 -7.72 -12.38 7.13
C ASP A 388 -8.27 -13.67 7.77
N SER A 389 -7.46 -14.73 7.88
CA SER A 389 -7.89 -15.98 8.56
C SER A 389 -7.89 -15.82 10.07
N VAL A 390 -8.90 -16.38 10.77
CA VAL A 390 -8.95 -16.45 12.26
C VAL A 390 -8.17 -17.64 12.84
N GLU A 391 -7.66 -18.52 11.97
CA GLU A 391 -6.82 -19.66 12.32
C GLU A 391 -5.34 -19.25 12.44
N GLY A 392 -4.51 -20.08 13.08
CA GLY A 392 -3.06 -19.84 13.22
C GLY A 392 -2.65 -19.11 14.50
N SER A 393 -1.36 -18.81 14.61
CA SER A 393 -0.76 -18.08 15.73
C SER A 393 -1.09 -16.58 15.65
N GLY A 394 -1.23 -15.92 16.80
CA GLY A 394 -1.41 -14.46 16.85
C GLY A 394 -2.64 -13.99 17.62
N ILE A 395 -2.87 -12.68 17.53
CA ILE A 395 -3.93 -11.94 18.21
C ILE A 395 -5.05 -11.62 17.22
N LEU A 396 -6.30 -11.89 17.58
CA LEU A 396 -7.45 -11.43 16.80
C LEU A 396 -7.64 -9.92 16.97
N MET A 397 -7.60 -9.17 15.88
CA MET A 397 -7.75 -7.73 15.85
C MET A 397 -9.13 -7.35 15.29
N CYS A 398 -9.80 -6.38 15.93
CA CYS A 398 -11.01 -5.73 15.44
C CYS A 398 -10.84 -4.21 15.58
N SER A 399 -10.77 -3.47 14.47
CA SER A 399 -10.49 -2.03 14.44
C SER A 399 -11.35 -1.34 13.39
N ILE A 400 -12.65 -1.15 13.67
CA ILE A 400 -13.61 -0.58 12.71
C ILE A 400 -13.82 0.91 13.02
N ASP A 401 -13.58 1.76 12.03
CA ASP A 401 -13.61 3.23 12.16
C ASP A 401 -15.03 3.84 12.27
N ASN A 402 -16.06 3.08 11.87
CA ASN A 402 -17.44 3.54 11.78
C ASN A 402 -18.43 2.66 12.57
N LEU A 403 -17.97 2.02 13.65
CA LEU A 403 -18.74 1.12 14.53
C LEU A 403 -20.20 1.55 14.84
N PRO A 404 -20.51 2.82 15.17
CA PRO A 404 -21.89 3.19 15.50
C PRO A 404 -22.88 3.04 14.33
N ALA A 405 -22.41 2.89 13.08
CA ALA A 405 -23.25 2.61 11.92
C ALA A 405 -23.92 1.22 11.98
N GLN A 406 -23.40 0.31 12.81
CA GLN A 406 -23.96 -1.03 13.00
C GLN A 406 -25.21 -1.03 13.89
N LEU A 407 -25.38 -0.02 14.75
CA LEU A 407 -26.56 0.18 15.60
C LEU A 407 -27.21 1.54 15.31
N PRO A 408 -27.75 1.74 14.10
CA PRO A 408 -28.04 3.07 13.59
C PRO A 408 -29.24 3.76 14.26
N ILE A 409 -30.20 3.00 14.81
CA ILE A 409 -31.41 3.56 15.43
C ILE A 409 -31.03 4.27 16.73
N GLU A 410 -30.37 3.57 17.63
CA GLU A 410 -30.01 4.12 18.93
C GLU A 410 -28.86 5.12 18.85
N ALA A 411 -27.94 4.93 17.89
CA ALA A 411 -26.96 5.96 17.56
C ALA A 411 -27.64 7.26 17.11
N THR A 412 -28.72 7.19 16.31
CA THR A 412 -29.53 8.35 15.90
C THR A 412 -30.27 8.98 17.08
N GLU A 413 -30.82 8.18 17.99
CA GLU A 413 -31.52 8.68 19.16
C GLU A 413 -30.58 9.41 20.12
N CYS A 414 -29.48 8.77 20.49
CA CYS A 414 -28.50 9.32 21.41
C CYS A 414 -27.81 10.56 20.84
N PHE A 415 -27.40 10.51 19.57
CA PHE A 415 -26.82 11.67 18.89
C PHE A 415 -27.81 12.83 18.83
N GLY A 416 -29.08 12.54 18.50
CA GLY A 416 -30.15 13.52 18.50
C GLY A 416 -30.40 14.12 19.89
N ASP A 417 -30.35 13.35 20.98
CA ASP A 417 -30.52 13.85 22.35
C ASP A 417 -29.45 14.88 22.71
N MET A 418 -28.21 14.67 22.26
CA MET A 418 -27.09 15.60 22.46
C MET A 418 -27.17 16.84 21.56
N LEU A 419 -27.66 16.68 20.33
CA LEU A 419 -27.75 17.79 19.36
C LEU A 419 -28.98 18.68 19.59
N TYR A 420 -30.11 18.08 19.98
CA TYR A 420 -31.43 18.72 20.09
C TYR A 420 -31.43 20.06 20.87
N PRO A 421 -30.73 20.21 22.00
CA PRO A 421 -30.69 21.48 22.75
C PRO A 421 -30.16 22.67 21.93
N TYR A 422 -29.37 22.41 20.88
CA TYR A 422 -28.75 23.44 20.03
C TYR A 422 -29.50 23.64 18.72
N VAL A 423 -30.45 22.77 18.37
CA VAL A 423 -31.12 22.82 17.07
C VAL A 423 -31.93 24.11 16.89
N GLU A 424 -32.57 24.62 17.94
CA GLU A 424 -33.39 25.84 17.84
C GLU A 424 -32.55 27.06 17.43
N GLU A 425 -31.39 27.27 18.05
CA GLU A 425 -30.49 28.36 17.64
C GLU A 425 -29.92 28.15 16.23
N MET A 426 -29.66 26.91 15.82
CA MET A 426 -29.23 26.59 14.44
C MET A 426 -30.33 26.87 13.41
N ILE A 427 -31.60 26.55 13.70
CA ILE A 427 -32.74 26.76 12.77
C ILE A 427 -32.98 28.25 12.54
N LEU A 428 -32.80 29.05 13.59
CA LEU A 428 -32.93 30.51 13.52
C LEU A 428 -31.77 31.18 12.80
N SER A 429 -30.75 30.42 12.37
CA SER A 429 -29.61 30.98 11.65
C SER A 429 -30.00 31.44 10.24
N ASP A 430 -29.61 32.67 9.92
CA ASP A 430 -29.67 33.21 8.57
C ASP A 430 -28.25 33.27 7.97
N ALA A 431 -27.93 32.33 7.07
CA ALA A 431 -26.64 32.24 6.40
C ALA A 431 -26.33 33.46 5.51
N THR A 432 -27.32 34.29 5.16
CA THR A 432 -27.11 35.51 4.37
C THR A 432 -26.57 36.68 5.20
N GLN A 433 -26.78 36.65 6.52
CA GLN A 433 -26.28 37.67 7.43
C GLN A 433 -24.90 37.32 7.98
N PRO A 434 -24.07 38.29 8.43
CA PRO A 434 -22.77 38.03 9.05
C PRO A 434 -22.88 37.16 10.31
N LEU A 435 -21.86 36.35 10.62
CA LEU A 435 -21.85 35.46 11.79
C LEU A 435 -22.01 36.22 13.11
N GLU A 436 -21.49 37.43 13.20
CA GLU A 436 -21.53 38.31 14.39
C GLU A 436 -22.94 38.79 14.72
N SER A 437 -23.82 38.83 13.71
CA SER A 437 -25.24 39.19 13.90
C SER A 437 -26.08 38.03 14.48
N GLN A 438 -25.51 36.82 14.53
CA GLN A 438 -26.22 35.62 14.95
C GLN A 438 -26.11 35.40 16.46
N ASN A 439 -27.24 35.11 17.09
CA ASN A 439 -27.32 34.83 18.51
C ASN A 439 -27.04 33.34 18.80
N PHE A 440 -25.81 32.91 18.58
CA PHE A 440 -25.35 31.57 18.91
C PHE A 440 -24.70 31.50 20.30
N SER A 441 -24.95 30.41 21.00
CA SER A 441 -24.14 29.97 22.12
C SER A 441 -22.68 29.79 21.69
N PRO A 442 -21.70 29.91 22.62
CA PRO A 442 -20.30 29.63 22.29
C PRO A 442 -20.08 28.26 21.66
N VAL A 443 -20.86 27.25 22.05
CA VAL A 443 -20.76 25.87 21.53
C VAL A 443 -21.04 25.82 20.03
N VAL A 444 -22.09 26.50 19.56
CA VAL A 444 -22.45 26.52 18.14
C VAL A 444 -21.62 27.53 17.37
N ARG A 445 -21.40 28.73 17.93
CA ARG A 445 -20.61 29.79 17.28
C ARG A 445 -19.21 29.29 16.93
N ASP A 446 -18.54 28.66 17.89
CA ASP A 446 -17.19 28.16 17.70
C ASP A 446 -17.12 26.94 16.78
N ALA A 447 -18.24 26.25 16.54
CA ALA A 447 -18.35 25.14 15.61
C ALA A 447 -18.61 25.59 14.16
N VAL A 448 -18.90 26.87 13.92
CA VAL A 448 -19.04 27.42 12.57
C VAL A 448 -17.66 27.53 11.92
N ILE A 449 -17.40 26.68 10.93
CA ILE A 449 -16.10 26.65 10.23
C ILE A 449 -16.10 27.47 8.94
N THR A 450 -17.26 27.72 8.35
CA THR A 450 -17.43 28.63 7.20
C THR A 450 -18.64 29.54 7.43
N SER A 451 -18.59 30.78 6.96
CA SER A 451 -19.74 31.68 6.91
C SER A 451 -19.54 32.74 5.83
N ASN A 452 -20.59 33.06 5.08
CA ASN A 452 -20.60 34.15 4.09
C ASN A 452 -19.41 34.07 3.10
N GLY A 453 -19.06 32.85 2.68
CA GLY A 453 -17.97 32.57 1.74
C GLY A 453 -16.55 32.71 2.30
N THR A 454 -16.40 32.80 3.62
CA THR A 454 -15.10 32.96 4.28
C THR A 454 -14.92 32.00 5.46
N LEU A 455 -13.67 31.79 5.86
CA LEU A 455 -13.30 31.11 7.10
C LEU A 455 -13.27 32.14 8.26
N PRO A 456 -14.00 31.90 9.36
CA PRO A 456 -13.88 32.72 10.57
C PRO A 456 -12.45 32.70 11.14
N ASP A 457 -12.07 33.70 11.94
CA ASP A 457 -10.70 33.87 12.45
C ASP A 457 -10.11 32.60 13.09
N LYS A 458 -10.93 31.87 13.87
CA LYS A 458 -10.55 30.61 14.53
C LYS A 458 -10.12 29.52 13.54
N TYR A 459 -10.56 29.58 12.29
CA TYR A 459 -10.34 28.57 11.24
C TYR A 459 -9.52 29.09 10.06
N LYS A 460 -9.04 30.34 10.08
CA LYS A 460 -8.14 30.87 9.04
C LYS A 460 -6.86 30.05 8.88
N TYR A 461 -6.42 29.35 9.93
CA TYR A 461 -5.29 28.43 9.84
C TYR A 461 -5.50 27.31 8.81
N ILE A 462 -6.75 26.94 8.49
CA ILE A 462 -7.05 25.94 7.45
C ILE A 462 -6.53 26.46 6.11
N GLN A 463 -6.69 27.76 5.82
CA GLN A 463 -6.14 28.37 4.62
C GLN A 463 -4.62 28.34 4.63
N THR A 464 -3.97 28.59 5.77
CA THR A 464 -2.51 28.46 5.90
C THR A 464 -2.03 27.02 5.71
N LEU A 465 -2.76 26.02 6.23
CA LEU A 465 -2.45 24.61 6.00
C LEU A 465 -2.62 24.24 4.52
N ARG A 466 -3.67 24.77 3.87
CA ARG A 466 -3.88 24.63 2.44
C ARG A 466 -2.76 25.28 1.66
N GLU A 467 -2.41 26.54 1.93
CA GLU A 467 -1.33 27.26 1.26
C GLU A 467 0.03 26.61 1.52
N SER A 468 0.27 26.02 2.70
CA SER A 468 1.50 25.26 2.95
C SER A 468 1.54 23.99 2.12
N ARG A 469 0.40 23.29 1.97
CA ARG A 469 0.27 22.10 1.12
C ARG A 469 0.30 22.46 -0.37
N GLU A 470 -0.38 23.52 -0.75
CA GLU A 470 -0.45 24.09 -2.08
C GLU A 470 0.89 24.72 -2.43
N CYS A 471 1.69 25.25 -1.51
CA CYS A 471 3.07 25.68 -1.72
C CYS A 471 3.97 24.46 -1.92
N ALA A 472 3.78 23.41 -1.11
CA ALA A 472 4.40 22.11 -1.38
C ALA A 472 3.99 21.52 -2.74
N GLN A 473 2.73 21.73 -3.18
CA GLN A 473 2.20 21.32 -4.50
C GLN A 473 2.48 22.34 -5.63
N SER A 474 2.75 23.62 -5.37
CA SER A 474 2.94 24.67 -6.38
C SER A 474 4.41 24.94 -6.65
N LEU A 475 5.28 24.58 -5.71
CA LEU A 475 6.64 24.11 -6.01
C LEU A 475 6.63 22.94 -7.03
N SER A 476 5.49 22.27 -7.23
CA SER A 476 5.27 21.25 -8.27
C SER A 476 4.50 21.74 -9.54
N MET A 477 4.03 23.01 -9.62
CA MET A 477 3.17 23.52 -10.72
C MET A 477 3.86 24.40 -11.77
N GLY A 478 5.18 24.55 -11.76
CA GLY A 478 5.88 24.93 -12.98
C GLY A 478 5.69 23.84 -14.04
N THR A 479 5.53 24.18 -15.33
CA THR A 479 5.67 23.16 -16.38
C THR A 479 7.06 22.57 -16.27
N ARG A 480 7.14 21.30 -15.91
CA ARG A 480 8.41 20.66 -15.55
C ARG A 480 9.04 19.99 -16.73
N LYS A 481 10.32 20.22 -16.92
CA LYS A 481 11.02 19.87 -18.15
C LYS A 481 11.89 18.66 -17.91
N VAL A 482 11.60 17.58 -18.62
CA VAL A 482 12.32 16.32 -18.51
C VAL A 482 12.97 15.98 -19.85
N LEU A 483 14.27 15.71 -19.82
CA LEU A 483 14.98 15.16 -20.97
C LEU A 483 15.17 13.65 -20.81
N VAL A 484 14.56 12.88 -21.70
CA VAL A 484 14.77 11.43 -21.82
C VAL A 484 15.82 11.17 -22.91
N LEU A 485 16.96 10.62 -22.53
CA LEU A 485 18.03 10.23 -23.43
C LEU A 485 17.92 8.72 -23.74
N GLY A 486 17.70 8.40 -25.01
CA GLY A 486 17.44 7.05 -25.50
C GLY A 486 15.98 6.86 -25.94
N SER A 487 15.78 6.19 -27.07
CA SER A 487 14.46 5.95 -27.69
C SER A 487 14.15 4.46 -27.90
N GLY A 488 14.81 3.59 -27.13
CA GLY A 488 14.59 2.13 -27.17
C GLY A 488 13.30 1.69 -26.47
N TYR A 489 13.01 0.38 -26.47
CA TYR A 489 11.74 -0.17 -25.96
C TYR A 489 11.38 0.23 -24.52
N VAL A 490 12.37 0.48 -23.65
CA VAL A 490 12.15 0.88 -22.25
C VAL A 490 11.67 2.33 -22.14
N SER A 491 11.92 3.18 -23.13
CA SER A 491 11.50 4.59 -23.06
C SER A 491 10.00 4.75 -23.14
N GLU A 492 9.30 3.87 -23.87
CA GLU A 492 7.85 4.01 -24.08
C GLU A 492 7.01 4.03 -22.79
N PRO A 493 7.13 3.06 -21.86
CA PRO A 493 6.41 3.11 -20.58
C PRO A 493 6.85 4.28 -19.68
N VAL A 494 8.09 4.77 -19.81
CA VAL A 494 8.54 5.97 -19.09
C VAL A 494 7.80 7.20 -19.60
N LEU A 495 7.69 7.36 -20.92
CA LEU A 495 6.95 8.45 -21.54
C LEU A 495 5.47 8.40 -21.20
N GLU A 496 4.85 7.21 -21.26
CA GLU A 496 3.44 7.03 -20.90
C GLU A 496 3.19 7.48 -19.45
N TYR A 497 3.94 6.94 -18.49
CA TYR A 497 3.74 7.23 -17.07
C TYR A 497 3.92 8.72 -16.74
N LEU A 498 4.97 9.36 -17.28
CA LEU A 498 5.24 10.79 -17.03
C LEU A 498 4.24 11.73 -17.74
N SER A 499 3.57 11.27 -18.80
CA SER A 499 2.62 12.09 -19.55
C SER A 499 1.21 12.14 -18.93
N ARG A 500 0.90 11.27 -17.96
CA ARG A 500 -0.46 11.12 -17.40
C ARG A 500 -1.03 12.40 -16.79
N ASP A 501 -0.19 13.17 -16.11
CA ASP A 501 -0.60 14.40 -15.39
C ASP A 501 -0.67 15.64 -16.31
N GLY A 502 -0.09 15.57 -17.52
CA GLY A 502 -0.08 16.66 -18.51
C GLY A 502 0.74 17.90 -18.13
N ASN A 503 1.40 17.92 -16.96
CA ASN A 503 2.20 19.03 -16.45
C ASN A 503 3.72 18.88 -16.67
N ILE A 504 4.15 17.78 -17.31
CA ILE A 504 5.56 17.51 -17.64
C ILE A 504 5.77 17.69 -19.15
N GLU A 505 6.64 18.63 -19.52
CA GLU A 505 7.13 18.81 -20.89
C GLU A 505 8.31 17.86 -21.14
N ILE A 506 8.13 16.88 -22.01
CA ILE A 506 9.13 15.84 -22.26
C ILE A 506 9.89 16.11 -23.55
N THR A 507 11.21 16.12 -23.48
CA THR A 507 12.13 16.17 -24.61
C THR A 507 12.81 14.81 -24.78
N VAL A 508 12.84 14.26 -25.99
CA VAL A 508 13.49 12.95 -26.27
C VAL A 508 14.70 13.14 -27.16
N GLY A 509 15.87 12.72 -26.67
CA GLY A 509 17.16 12.78 -27.35
C GLY A 509 17.69 11.41 -27.76
N SER A 510 17.94 11.18 -29.06
CA SER A 510 18.56 9.93 -29.56
C SER A 510 19.15 10.11 -30.96
N ASP A 511 20.05 9.20 -31.36
CA ASP A 511 20.65 9.08 -32.69
C ASP A 511 19.71 8.43 -33.72
N MET A 512 18.73 7.64 -33.26
CA MET A 512 17.75 6.96 -34.12
C MET A 512 16.51 7.82 -34.41
N LYS A 513 16.57 8.62 -35.49
CA LYS A 513 15.46 9.49 -35.93
C LYS A 513 14.12 8.75 -36.07
N ASN A 514 14.15 7.56 -36.70
CA ASN A 514 12.94 6.78 -36.95
C ASN A 514 12.23 6.37 -35.64
N GLN A 515 12.97 6.03 -34.58
CA GLN A 515 12.38 5.64 -33.29
C GLN A 515 11.72 6.85 -32.61
N ILE A 516 12.42 7.99 -32.60
CA ILE A 516 11.87 9.24 -32.07
C ILE A 516 10.58 9.63 -32.80
N GLU A 517 10.56 9.56 -34.14
CA GLU A 517 9.37 9.88 -34.94
C GLU A 517 8.16 8.99 -34.61
N GLN A 518 8.37 7.71 -34.32
CA GLN A 518 7.29 6.81 -33.91
C GLN A 518 6.78 7.15 -32.50
N LEU A 519 7.67 7.48 -31.57
CA LEU A 519 7.28 7.91 -30.23
C LEU A 519 6.51 9.24 -30.28
N SER A 520 6.91 10.19 -31.13
CA SER A 520 6.22 11.48 -31.32
C SER A 520 4.81 11.36 -31.88
N LYS A 521 4.45 10.23 -32.51
CA LYS A 521 3.06 9.98 -32.94
C LYS A 521 2.16 9.53 -31.79
N LYS A 522 2.73 8.92 -30.75
CA LYS A 522 2.00 8.37 -29.60
C LYS A 522 1.94 9.34 -28.43
N TYR A 523 3.02 10.07 -28.18
CA TYR A 523 3.18 10.95 -27.02
C TYR A 523 3.54 12.37 -27.46
N ASN A 524 3.07 13.37 -26.71
CA ASN A 524 3.41 14.77 -26.94
C ASN A 524 4.83 15.05 -26.42
N ILE A 525 5.83 14.92 -27.30
CA ILE A 525 7.25 15.07 -26.97
C ILE A 525 7.94 16.06 -27.91
N ASN A 526 9.00 16.71 -27.43
CA ASN A 526 9.92 17.50 -28.24
C ASN A 526 11.06 16.61 -28.77
N PRO A 527 11.10 16.28 -30.08
CA PRO A 527 12.10 15.37 -30.63
C PRO A 527 13.44 16.08 -30.88
N VAL A 528 14.54 15.50 -30.42
CA VAL A 528 15.90 15.99 -30.67
C VAL A 528 16.79 14.86 -31.18
N SER A 529 17.21 14.96 -32.44
CA SER A 529 18.23 14.05 -32.98
C SER A 529 19.62 14.49 -32.52
N MET A 530 20.34 13.61 -31.84
CA MET A 530 21.70 13.85 -31.39
C MET A 530 22.50 12.58 -31.12
N ASP A 531 23.80 12.65 -31.40
CA ASP A 531 24.81 11.66 -31.01
C ASP A 531 25.54 12.19 -29.77
N ILE A 532 25.39 11.50 -28.64
CA ILE A 532 25.89 11.93 -27.33
C ILE A 532 27.42 11.98 -27.32
N CYS A 533 28.10 11.09 -28.04
CA CYS A 533 29.55 11.01 -28.07
C CYS A 533 30.20 12.12 -28.92
N LYS A 534 29.51 12.58 -29.96
CA LYS A 534 30.05 13.57 -30.90
C LYS A 534 29.63 15.01 -30.58
N GLN A 535 28.54 15.19 -29.84
CA GLN A 535 27.86 16.47 -29.70
C GLN A 535 27.69 16.88 -28.23
N GLU A 536 28.75 16.74 -27.42
CA GLU A 536 28.74 17.05 -25.98
C GLU A 536 28.31 18.50 -25.67
N GLU A 537 28.72 19.48 -26.48
CA GLU A 537 28.33 20.88 -26.29
C GLU A 537 26.81 21.07 -26.42
N LYS A 538 26.21 20.42 -27.43
CA LYS A 538 24.75 20.39 -27.64
C LYS A 538 24.04 19.69 -26.48
N LEU A 539 24.62 18.62 -25.93
CA LEU A 539 24.11 17.96 -24.74
C LEU A 539 24.07 18.92 -23.54
N GLY A 540 25.16 19.65 -23.28
CA GLY A 540 25.22 20.64 -22.21
C GLY A 540 24.12 21.70 -22.32
N PHE A 541 23.94 22.29 -23.50
CA PHE A 541 22.87 23.27 -23.74
C PHE A 541 21.46 22.69 -23.60
N LEU A 542 21.27 21.41 -23.92
CA LEU A 542 19.96 20.77 -23.81
C LEU A 542 19.63 20.44 -22.35
N VAL A 543 20.61 19.92 -21.61
CA VAL A 543 20.50 19.60 -20.17
C VAL A 543 20.20 20.86 -19.37
N ALA A 544 20.86 21.99 -19.65
CA ALA A 544 20.64 23.26 -18.96
C ALA A 544 19.20 23.81 -19.00
N LYS A 545 18.35 23.29 -19.89
CA LYS A 545 16.94 23.71 -20.05
C LYS A 545 15.96 22.84 -19.26
N GLN A 546 16.44 21.83 -18.54
CA GLN A 546 15.63 20.76 -17.94
C GLN A 546 15.73 20.82 -16.42
N ASP A 547 14.71 20.28 -15.77
CA ASP A 547 14.69 20.07 -14.32
C ASP A 547 15.25 18.69 -13.95
N LEU A 548 15.13 17.71 -14.86
CA LEU A 548 15.59 16.33 -14.67
C LEU A 548 16.03 15.69 -16.00
N VAL A 549 17.07 14.86 -15.95
CA VAL A 549 17.51 14.01 -17.06
C VAL A 549 17.32 12.53 -16.74
N ILE A 550 16.67 11.78 -17.63
CA ILE A 550 16.51 10.33 -17.56
C ILE A 550 17.44 9.69 -18.61
N SER A 551 18.45 8.93 -18.17
CA SER A 551 19.37 8.25 -19.09
C SER A 551 19.01 6.77 -19.25
N LEU A 552 18.45 6.44 -20.42
CA LEU A 552 18.14 5.09 -20.90
C LEU A 552 19.12 4.67 -22.02
N LEU A 553 20.30 5.28 -22.04
CA LEU A 553 21.39 4.98 -22.97
C LEU A 553 22.20 3.75 -22.52
N PRO A 554 23.06 3.19 -23.40
CA PRO A 554 24.10 2.26 -22.97
C PRO A 554 24.93 2.84 -21.82
N TYR A 555 25.17 2.03 -20.78
CA TYR A 555 25.74 2.50 -19.51
C TYR A 555 27.12 3.16 -19.61
N VAL A 556 27.86 2.86 -20.68
CA VAL A 556 29.17 3.48 -20.97
C VAL A 556 29.08 4.99 -21.21
N LEU A 557 27.89 5.50 -21.55
CA LEU A 557 27.65 6.92 -21.82
C LEU A 557 27.19 7.71 -20.59
N HIS A 558 26.81 7.03 -19.49
CA HIS A 558 26.31 7.70 -18.28
C HIS A 558 27.29 8.71 -17.69
N PRO A 559 28.62 8.50 -17.67
CA PRO A 559 29.56 9.51 -17.17
C PRO A 559 29.53 10.82 -17.98
N LEU A 560 29.28 10.77 -19.29
CA LEU A 560 29.18 11.99 -20.12
C LEU A 560 27.92 12.79 -19.75
N VAL A 561 26.79 12.10 -19.57
CA VAL A 561 25.52 12.70 -19.15
C VAL A 561 25.64 13.27 -17.73
N ALA A 562 26.23 12.53 -16.80
CA ALA A 562 26.43 12.97 -15.42
C ALA A 562 27.29 14.24 -15.34
N LYS A 563 28.38 14.32 -16.12
CA LYS A 563 29.22 15.55 -16.21
C LYS A 563 28.42 16.76 -16.69
N ALA A 564 27.55 16.59 -17.68
CA ALA A 564 26.67 17.66 -18.15
C ALA A 564 25.64 18.06 -17.06
N CYS A 565 25.09 17.09 -16.32
CA CYS A 565 24.15 17.35 -15.23
C CYS A 565 24.82 18.09 -14.05
N ILE A 566 26.03 17.68 -13.65
CA ILE A 566 26.83 18.33 -12.60
C ILE A 566 27.11 19.79 -12.97
N THR A 567 27.56 20.04 -14.20
CA THR A 567 27.90 21.39 -14.69
C THR A 567 26.69 22.33 -14.65
N ASN A 568 25.50 21.82 -14.99
CA ASN A 568 24.28 22.60 -15.08
C ASN A 568 23.38 22.51 -13.84
N LYS A 569 23.79 21.77 -12.81
CA LYS A 569 23.03 21.52 -11.57
C LYS A 569 21.63 20.93 -11.82
N VAL A 570 21.55 19.91 -12.68
CA VAL A 570 20.31 19.21 -13.03
C VAL A 570 20.33 17.80 -12.43
N ASN A 571 19.22 17.34 -11.88
CA ASN A 571 19.11 15.98 -11.33
C ASN A 571 19.16 14.93 -12.45
N MET A 572 19.53 13.69 -12.11
CA MET A 572 19.60 12.59 -13.07
C MET A 572 19.04 11.27 -12.49
N VAL A 573 18.38 10.48 -13.32
CA VAL A 573 18.07 9.08 -13.00
C VAL A 573 18.52 8.14 -14.12
N THR A 574 18.87 6.91 -13.77
CA THR A 574 19.25 5.89 -14.75
C THR A 574 18.88 4.47 -14.33
N ALA A 575 18.52 3.65 -15.32
CA ALA A 575 18.15 2.26 -15.14
C ALA A 575 19.36 1.31 -15.30
N SER A 576 20.50 1.63 -14.68
CA SER A 576 21.78 0.93 -14.91
C SER A 576 22.65 0.93 -13.66
N TYR A 577 23.57 -0.03 -13.59
CA TYR A 577 24.59 -0.12 -12.55
C TYR A 577 25.40 1.17 -12.38
N ILE A 578 25.70 1.53 -11.13
CA ILE A 578 26.64 2.59 -10.80
C ILE A 578 28.06 2.07 -11.03
N THR A 579 28.58 2.34 -12.22
CA THR A 579 29.94 1.92 -12.62
C THR A 579 31.02 2.66 -11.82
N PRO A 580 32.25 2.10 -11.71
CA PRO A 580 33.37 2.82 -11.09
C PRO A 580 33.59 4.23 -11.66
N ALA A 581 33.48 4.39 -12.98
CA ALA A 581 33.61 5.68 -13.66
C ALA A 581 32.50 6.68 -13.29
N LEU A 582 31.29 6.21 -12.96
CA LEU A 582 30.22 7.06 -12.45
C LEU A 582 30.43 7.38 -10.96
N LYS A 583 30.92 6.41 -10.18
CA LYS A 583 31.22 6.56 -8.75
C LYS A 583 32.36 7.55 -8.48
N GLU A 584 33.33 7.65 -9.38
CA GLU A 584 34.38 8.69 -9.33
C GLU A 584 33.83 10.12 -9.31
N LEU A 585 32.60 10.34 -9.80
CA LEU A 585 31.94 11.65 -9.84
C LEU A 585 31.15 11.96 -8.56
N GLU A 586 31.01 11.02 -7.62
CA GLU A 586 30.17 11.14 -6.41
C GLU A 586 30.40 12.45 -5.65
N LYS A 587 31.66 12.79 -5.38
CA LYS A 587 32.01 14.04 -4.69
C LYS A 587 31.57 15.29 -5.48
N SER A 588 31.75 15.29 -6.80
CA SER A 588 31.32 16.41 -7.64
C SER A 588 29.79 16.53 -7.74
N VAL A 589 29.06 15.42 -7.62
CA VAL A 589 27.59 15.37 -7.55
C VAL A 589 27.10 16.02 -6.25
N GLU A 590 27.72 15.67 -5.11
CA GLU A 590 27.43 16.29 -3.81
C GLU A 590 27.74 17.78 -3.81
N ASP A 591 28.92 18.18 -4.29
CA ASP A 591 29.34 19.60 -4.36
C ASP A 591 28.41 20.43 -5.26
N ALA A 592 27.83 19.83 -6.31
CA ALA A 592 26.83 20.48 -7.17
C ALA A 592 25.44 20.60 -6.53
N GLY A 593 25.17 19.86 -5.44
CA GLY A 593 23.89 19.87 -4.72
C GLY A 593 22.75 19.17 -5.45
N ILE A 594 23.05 18.26 -6.39
CA ILE A 594 22.05 17.53 -7.18
C ILE A 594 21.86 16.10 -6.65
N THR A 595 20.81 15.44 -7.12
CA THR A 595 20.54 14.03 -6.85
C THR A 595 20.71 13.21 -8.13
N ILE A 596 21.52 12.14 -8.06
CA ILE A 596 21.64 11.14 -9.12
C ILE A 596 21.23 9.78 -8.57
N ILE A 597 20.13 9.22 -9.09
CA ILE A 597 19.66 7.89 -8.69
C ILE A 597 19.98 6.89 -9.80
N GLY A 598 20.95 6.01 -9.54
CA GLY A 598 21.27 4.87 -10.40
C GLY A 598 20.56 3.59 -9.95
N GLU A 599 20.86 2.49 -10.63
CA GLU A 599 20.40 1.15 -10.23
C GLU A 599 18.87 1.02 -10.08
N LEU A 600 18.12 1.76 -10.91
CA LEU A 600 16.66 1.61 -11.04
C LEU A 600 16.32 0.60 -12.14
N GLY A 601 15.10 0.06 -12.09
CA GLY A 601 14.59 -0.88 -13.10
C GLY A 601 14.34 -2.27 -12.52
N LEU A 602 14.76 -3.33 -13.21
CA LEU A 602 14.49 -4.71 -12.80
C LEU A 602 15.65 -5.35 -12.02
N ASP A 603 16.81 -5.46 -12.67
CA ASP A 603 18.05 -6.06 -12.15
C ASP A 603 19.24 -5.36 -12.84
N PRO A 604 19.78 -4.27 -12.25
CA PRO A 604 19.50 -3.74 -10.91
C PRO A 604 18.22 -2.88 -10.85
N GLY A 605 17.55 -2.86 -9.70
CA GLY A 605 16.32 -2.10 -9.42
C GLY A 605 15.40 -2.80 -8.42
N LEU A 606 14.34 -3.45 -8.91
CA LEU A 606 13.36 -4.15 -8.07
C LEU A 606 14.01 -5.22 -7.18
N ASP A 607 15.07 -5.86 -7.63
CA ASP A 607 15.87 -6.78 -6.81
C ASP A 607 16.47 -6.09 -5.56
N HIS A 608 16.94 -4.84 -5.69
CA HIS A 608 17.42 -4.05 -4.54
C HIS A 608 16.27 -3.68 -3.61
N MET A 609 15.16 -3.23 -4.18
CA MET A 609 14.01 -2.74 -3.43
C MET A 609 13.37 -3.87 -2.59
N LEU A 610 13.16 -5.04 -3.20
CA LEU A 610 12.61 -6.21 -2.51
C LEU A 610 13.56 -6.76 -1.45
N ALA A 611 14.86 -6.79 -1.75
CA ALA A 611 15.88 -7.17 -0.79
C ALA A 611 15.89 -6.24 0.42
N MET A 612 16.00 -4.92 0.20
CA MET A 612 16.06 -3.94 1.28
C MET A 612 14.76 -3.90 2.10
N GLU A 613 13.58 -4.03 1.48
CA GLU A 613 12.32 -4.11 2.22
C GLU A 613 12.35 -5.24 3.26
N THR A 614 12.84 -6.42 2.87
CA THR A 614 12.87 -7.59 3.76
C THR A 614 13.99 -7.50 4.79
N ILE A 615 15.17 -7.01 4.38
CA ILE A 615 16.32 -6.83 5.26
C ILE A 615 16.01 -5.79 6.34
N ASP A 616 15.39 -4.66 5.98
CA ASP A 616 15.01 -3.63 6.95
C ASP A 616 13.92 -4.15 7.89
N LYS A 617 12.89 -4.86 7.39
CA LYS A 617 11.89 -5.51 8.25
C LYS A 617 12.51 -6.53 9.23
N ALA A 618 13.54 -7.27 8.82
CA ALA A 618 14.27 -8.17 9.71
C ALA A 618 15.06 -7.38 10.79
N LYS A 619 15.72 -6.29 10.40
CA LYS A 619 16.46 -5.42 11.33
C LYS A 619 15.53 -4.71 12.33
N GLU A 620 14.33 -4.31 11.90
CA GLU A 620 13.29 -3.71 12.75
C GLU A 620 12.92 -4.60 13.96
N VAL A 621 13.10 -5.92 13.83
CA VAL A 621 12.78 -6.92 14.87
C VAL A 621 14.03 -7.50 15.54
N GLY A 622 15.19 -6.90 15.29
CA GLY A 622 16.49 -7.34 15.81
C GLY A 622 17.02 -8.63 15.19
N ALA A 623 16.41 -9.14 14.12
CA ALA A 623 16.88 -10.31 13.41
C ALA A 623 18.09 -10.01 12.51
N THR A 624 18.86 -11.04 12.20
CA THR A 624 20.05 -10.96 11.35
C THR A 624 19.90 -11.85 10.11
N ILE A 625 20.45 -11.40 8.98
CA ILE A 625 20.43 -12.18 7.74
C ILE A 625 21.61 -13.15 7.76
N GLU A 626 21.32 -14.45 7.67
CA GLU A 626 22.28 -15.55 7.55
C GLU A 626 22.53 -15.95 6.09
N SER A 627 21.50 -15.89 5.23
CA SER A 627 21.65 -16.17 3.80
C SER A 627 20.76 -15.28 2.94
N TYR A 628 21.25 -14.88 1.78
CA TYR A 628 20.48 -14.21 0.73
C TYR A 628 20.82 -14.82 -0.64
N ILE A 629 19.79 -15.36 -1.29
CA ILE A 629 19.88 -15.92 -2.64
C ILE A 629 18.81 -15.26 -3.50
N SER A 630 19.20 -14.63 -4.60
CA SER A 630 18.29 -13.92 -5.50
C SER A 630 18.53 -14.34 -6.94
N TYR A 631 17.46 -14.73 -7.63
CA TYR A 631 17.51 -15.15 -9.02
C TYR A 631 16.50 -14.35 -9.84
N CYS A 632 16.94 -13.78 -10.96
CA CYS A 632 16.07 -12.99 -11.85
C CYS A 632 16.25 -13.42 -13.32
N GLY A 633 15.17 -13.40 -14.10
CA GLY A 633 15.23 -13.65 -15.54
C GLY A 633 14.08 -13.01 -16.30
N GLY A 634 14.42 -12.26 -17.34
CA GLY A 634 13.49 -11.91 -18.42
C GLY A 634 13.55 -12.94 -19.52
N LEU A 635 12.42 -13.57 -19.81
CA LEU A 635 12.28 -14.74 -20.68
C LEU A 635 11.09 -14.56 -21.62
N PRO A 636 10.99 -15.31 -22.72
CA PRO A 636 9.71 -15.43 -23.41
C PRO A 636 8.67 -16.09 -22.49
N ALA A 637 7.39 -15.75 -22.65
CA ALA A 637 6.33 -16.52 -22.05
C ALA A 637 6.44 -18.00 -22.52
N PRO A 638 6.08 -18.99 -21.69
CA PRO A 638 6.37 -20.40 -21.95
C PRO A 638 5.95 -20.89 -23.33
N GLU A 639 4.80 -20.41 -23.83
CA GLU A 639 4.24 -20.71 -25.15
C GLU A 639 5.13 -20.26 -26.33
N HIS A 640 6.03 -19.28 -26.12
CA HIS A 640 6.95 -18.74 -27.13
C HIS A 640 8.40 -19.19 -26.93
N SER A 641 8.64 -20.16 -26.05
CA SER A 641 9.98 -20.69 -25.75
C SER A 641 10.47 -21.75 -26.74
N ASN A 642 9.68 -22.13 -27.75
CA ASN A 642 10.04 -23.20 -28.70
C ASN A 642 11.03 -22.74 -29.79
N ASN A 643 12.28 -22.52 -29.40
CA ASN A 643 13.41 -22.30 -30.30
C ASN A 643 14.70 -22.90 -29.68
N PRO A 644 15.80 -23.05 -30.42
CA PRO A 644 16.99 -23.73 -29.90
C PRO A 644 17.57 -23.12 -28.61
N LEU A 645 17.47 -21.80 -28.44
CA LEU A 645 17.92 -21.10 -27.24
C LEU A 645 16.86 -21.07 -26.13
N ARG A 646 15.59 -21.41 -26.44
CA ARG A 646 14.43 -21.09 -25.61
C ARG A 646 14.39 -19.63 -25.15
N TYR A 647 14.83 -18.73 -26.03
CA TYR A 647 14.99 -17.32 -25.68
C TYR A 647 14.60 -16.41 -26.84
N LYS A 648 14.20 -15.18 -26.52
CA LYS A 648 13.94 -14.11 -27.48
C LYS A 648 14.55 -12.81 -26.97
N PHE A 649 15.10 -12.01 -27.88
CA PHE A 649 15.86 -10.81 -27.55
C PHE A 649 15.01 -9.55 -27.75
N SER A 650 14.84 -8.78 -26.69
CA SER A 650 14.19 -7.46 -26.68
C SER A 650 15.19 -6.29 -26.78
N TRP A 651 16.49 -6.58 -26.82
CA TRP A 651 17.58 -5.61 -27.04
C TRP A 651 18.82 -6.34 -27.60
N SER A 652 19.89 -5.59 -27.88
CA SER A 652 21.14 -6.17 -28.40
C SER A 652 21.74 -7.22 -27.45
N PRO A 653 22.01 -8.46 -27.91
CA PRO A 653 22.46 -9.54 -27.05
C PRO A 653 23.95 -9.51 -26.71
N VAL A 654 24.74 -8.56 -27.23
CA VAL A 654 26.20 -8.49 -27.03
C VAL A 654 26.58 -8.61 -25.55
N GLY A 655 25.90 -7.87 -24.67
CA GLY A 655 26.18 -7.88 -23.23
C GLY A 655 25.91 -9.23 -22.57
N VAL A 656 24.78 -9.87 -22.90
CA VAL A 656 24.41 -11.17 -22.32
C VAL A 656 25.26 -12.32 -22.87
N LEU A 657 25.65 -12.25 -24.15
CA LEU A 657 26.55 -13.23 -24.76
C LEU A 657 27.95 -13.16 -24.15
N MET A 658 28.50 -11.96 -23.98
CA MET A 658 29.84 -11.79 -23.40
C MET A 658 29.92 -12.19 -21.92
N ASN A 659 28.80 -12.17 -21.20
CA ASN A 659 28.76 -12.56 -19.78
C ASN A 659 29.17 -14.02 -19.56
N VAL A 660 28.95 -14.93 -20.52
CA VAL A 660 29.39 -16.34 -20.40
C VAL A 660 30.91 -16.47 -20.33
N MET A 661 31.65 -15.50 -20.87
CA MET A 661 33.11 -15.49 -20.86
C MET A 661 33.68 -14.94 -19.54
N GLN A 662 32.84 -14.34 -18.68
CA GLN A 662 33.26 -13.74 -17.42
C GLN A 662 33.20 -14.77 -16.29
N SER A 663 34.05 -14.58 -15.28
CA SER A 663 33.96 -15.34 -14.03
C SER A 663 32.76 -14.89 -13.19
N ALA A 664 32.31 -15.76 -12.30
CA ALA A 664 31.34 -15.43 -11.26
C ALA A 664 31.92 -15.69 -9.87
N THR A 665 31.66 -14.79 -8.93
CA THR A 665 32.14 -14.87 -7.54
C THR A 665 30.97 -14.66 -6.59
N TYR A 666 30.79 -15.57 -5.63
CA TYR A 666 29.71 -15.50 -4.64
C TYR A 666 30.14 -16.10 -3.30
N LEU A 667 29.34 -15.90 -2.26
CA LEU A 667 29.58 -16.46 -0.93
C LEU A 667 28.64 -17.63 -0.68
N LEU A 668 29.16 -18.77 -0.25
CA LEU A 668 28.37 -19.96 0.11
C LEU A 668 29.00 -20.61 1.34
N ASP A 669 28.19 -20.86 2.37
CA ASP A 669 28.61 -21.44 3.65
C ASP A 669 29.90 -20.84 4.24
N GLY A 670 30.01 -19.50 4.16
CA GLY A 670 31.14 -18.71 4.66
C GLY A 670 32.39 -18.75 3.77
N LYS A 671 32.35 -19.42 2.62
CA LYS A 671 33.46 -19.52 1.67
C LYS A 671 33.17 -18.75 0.39
N VAL A 672 34.16 -17.99 -0.08
CA VAL A 672 34.10 -17.35 -1.39
C VAL A 672 34.30 -18.42 -2.46
N VAL A 673 33.30 -18.59 -3.32
CA VAL A 673 33.32 -19.50 -4.46
C VAL A 673 33.59 -18.71 -5.72
N ASN A 674 34.56 -19.17 -6.53
CA ASN A 674 34.90 -18.59 -7.82
C ASN A 674 34.62 -19.61 -8.93
N VAL A 675 33.81 -19.20 -9.90
CA VAL A 675 33.48 -19.98 -11.09
C VAL A 675 34.20 -19.38 -12.29
N ALA A 676 34.95 -20.20 -13.02
CA ALA A 676 35.63 -19.78 -14.23
C ALA A 676 34.63 -19.60 -15.39
N GLY A 677 34.78 -18.49 -16.13
CA GLY A 677 34.04 -18.24 -17.36
C GLY A 677 34.47 -19.13 -18.54
N GLY A 678 33.81 -18.96 -19.68
CA GLY A 678 34.12 -19.68 -20.92
C GLY A 678 33.50 -21.08 -20.97
N ILE A 679 34.27 -22.07 -21.45
CA ILE A 679 33.73 -23.41 -21.74
C ILE A 679 33.27 -24.13 -20.47
N SER A 680 33.99 -23.99 -19.35
CA SER A 680 33.66 -24.63 -18.07
C SER A 680 32.51 -23.96 -17.32
N PHE A 681 32.02 -22.80 -17.78
CA PHE A 681 30.94 -22.08 -17.09
C PHE A 681 29.63 -22.89 -17.07
N LEU A 682 29.45 -23.83 -18.01
CA LEU A 682 28.31 -24.74 -18.05
C LEU A 682 28.21 -25.63 -16.80
N ASP A 683 29.34 -25.94 -16.15
CA ASP A 683 29.38 -26.80 -14.96
C ASP A 683 28.76 -26.13 -13.73
N ALA A 684 28.64 -24.79 -13.73
CA ALA A 684 28.01 -24.01 -12.66
C ALA A 684 26.49 -23.80 -12.88
N VAL A 685 25.95 -24.29 -13.99
CA VAL A 685 24.50 -24.20 -14.28
C VAL A 685 23.77 -25.25 -13.47
N THR A 686 22.70 -24.84 -12.80
CA THR A 686 21.91 -25.70 -11.91
C THR A 686 20.43 -25.66 -12.25
N SER A 687 19.71 -26.75 -11.97
CA SER A 687 18.26 -26.83 -12.12
C SER A 687 17.57 -25.94 -11.10
N MET A 688 16.52 -25.22 -11.51
CA MET A 688 15.77 -24.29 -10.67
C MET A 688 14.30 -24.74 -10.59
N ASP A 689 13.98 -25.56 -9.60
CA ASP A 689 12.72 -26.31 -9.54
C ASP A 689 11.68 -25.71 -8.56
N PHE A 690 11.75 -24.39 -8.31
CA PHE A 690 10.82 -23.71 -7.39
C PHE A 690 9.40 -23.55 -7.96
N PHE A 691 9.23 -23.59 -9.28
CA PHE A 691 7.92 -23.65 -9.93
C PHE A 691 7.83 -24.93 -10.77
N PRO A 692 7.08 -25.97 -10.33
CA PRO A 692 7.00 -27.24 -11.05
C PRO A 692 6.55 -27.13 -12.52
N GLY A 693 5.76 -26.10 -12.85
CA GLY A 693 5.29 -25.83 -14.21
C GLY A 693 6.29 -25.10 -15.12
N LEU A 694 7.43 -24.61 -14.59
CA LEU A 694 8.43 -23.88 -15.36
C LEU A 694 9.77 -24.63 -15.34
N ASN A 695 10.29 -24.92 -16.53
CA ASN A 695 11.52 -25.69 -16.67
C ASN A 695 12.76 -24.78 -16.70
N LEU A 696 13.19 -24.32 -15.52
CA LEU A 696 14.24 -23.30 -15.38
C LEU A 696 15.63 -23.87 -15.07
N GLU A 697 16.66 -23.19 -15.56
CA GLU A 697 18.06 -23.32 -15.15
C GLU A 697 18.55 -21.97 -14.62
N GLY A 698 19.50 -22.00 -13.68
CA GLY A 698 20.09 -20.82 -13.07
C GLY A 698 21.61 -20.91 -13.01
N TYR A 699 22.26 -19.75 -13.13
CA TYR A 699 23.72 -19.62 -12.99
C TYR A 699 24.08 -18.33 -12.25
N PRO A 700 25.23 -18.29 -11.52
CA PRO A 700 25.63 -17.13 -10.72
C PRO A 700 26.00 -15.92 -11.59
N ASN A 701 25.69 -14.73 -11.09
CA ASN A 701 26.09 -13.45 -11.67
C ASN A 701 27.51 -13.06 -11.24
N ARG A 702 28.12 -12.12 -11.98
CA ARG A 702 29.54 -11.72 -11.89
C ARG A 702 30.10 -11.65 -10.46
N ASP A 703 29.56 -10.80 -9.61
CA ASP A 703 30.04 -10.66 -8.24
C ASP A 703 28.87 -10.39 -7.29
N SER A 704 28.63 -11.36 -6.40
CA SER A 704 27.61 -11.28 -5.36
C SER A 704 28.18 -10.81 -4.00
N THR A 705 29.50 -10.82 -3.83
CA THR A 705 30.14 -10.56 -2.52
C THR A 705 30.00 -9.10 -2.09
N LYS A 706 30.01 -8.17 -3.04
CA LYS A 706 29.77 -6.74 -2.80
C LYS A 706 28.44 -6.42 -2.10
N TYR A 707 27.43 -7.28 -2.20
CA TYR A 707 26.12 -7.03 -1.59
C TYR A 707 26.11 -7.17 -0.07
N ALA A 708 27.17 -7.74 0.52
CA ALA A 708 27.37 -7.73 1.97
C ALA A 708 27.40 -6.29 2.51
N GLU A 709 28.16 -5.42 1.84
CA GLU A 709 28.32 -4.02 2.21
C GLU A 709 27.11 -3.19 1.75
N ILE A 710 26.67 -3.36 0.50
CA ILE A 710 25.57 -2.57 -0.09
C ILE A 710 24.28 -2.71 0.73
N TYR A 711 23.94 -3.92 1.19
CA TYR A 711 22.72 -4.15 1.98
C TYR A 711 22.95 -4.16 3.50
N GLY A 712 24.21 -4.01 3.95
CA GLY A 712 24.57 -4.10 5.36
C GLY A 712 24.19 -5.44 5.99
N ILE A 713 24.61 -6.54 5.36
CA ILE A 713 24.36 -7.94 5.76
C ILE A 713 25.66 -8.74 5.85
N SER A 714 26.71 -8.14 6.39
CA SER A 714 28.03 -8.77 6.55
C SER A 714 28.03 -10.03 7.43
N SER A 715 26.97 -10.26 8.21
CA SER A 715 26.73 -11.48 8.98
C SER A 715 26.37 -12.69 8.13
N ALA A 716 25.91 -12.48 6.89
CA ALA A 716 25.44 -13.56 6.04
C ALA A 716 26.59 -14.49 5.63
N HIS A 717 26.42 -15.79 5.85
CA HIS A 717 27.34 -16.81 5.37
C HIS A 717 27.05 -17.22 3.92
N THR A 718 25.96 -16.77 3.31
CA THR A 718 25.63 -17.07 1.90
C THR A 718 25.04 -15.84 1.21
N LEU A 719 25.66 -15.45 0.10
CA LEU A 719 25.26 -14.32 -0.75
C LEU A 719 25.43 -14.74 -2.20
N LEU A 720 24.32 -14.95 -2.89
CA LEU A 720 24.29 -15.38 -4.27
C LEU A 720 23.22 -14.60 -5.04
N ARG A 721 23.64 -13.93 -6.11
CA ARG A 721 22.75 -13.47 -7.16
C ARG A 721 22.96 -14.29 -8.42
N GLY A 722 21.89 -14.64 -9.09
CA GLY A 722 21.95 -15.44 -10.31
C GLY A 722 20.93 -15.00 -11.36
N THR A 723 21.16 -15.50 -12.56
CA THR A 723 20.27 -15.30 -13.72
C THR A 723 19.48 -16.57 -13.99
N LEU A 724 18.19 -16.44 -14.30
CA LEU A 724 17.32 -17.53 -14.73
C LEU A 724 17.22 -17.60 -16.26
N ARG A 725 17.21 -18.82 -16.80
CA ARG A 725 16.91 -19.15 -18.19
C ARG A 725 16.06 -20.41 -18.24
N TYR A 726 15.48 -20.73 -19.40
CA TYR A 726 14.90 -22.06 -19.61
C TYR A 726 16.00 -23.09 -19.84
N LYS A 727 15.77 -24.33 -19.38
CA LYS A 727 16.76 -25.42 -19.50
C LYS A 727 17.22 -25.60 -20.95
N GLY A 728 18.54 -25.66 -21.14
CA GLY A 728 19.19 -25.84 -22.44
C GLY A 728 19.73 -24.56 -23.09
N TYR A 729 19.42 -23.38 -22.55
CA TYR A 729 19.96 -22.11 -23.05
C TYR A 729 21.49 -22.06 -22.95
N MET A 730 22.04 -22.33 -21.76
CA MET A 730 23.48 -22.28 -21.51
C MET A 730 24.23 -23.38 -22.27
N LYS A 731 23.59 -24.54 -22.46
CA LYS A 731 24.14 -25.61 -23.31
C LYS A 731 24.28 -25.13 -24.76
N ALA A 732 23.29 -24.45 -25.32
CA ALA A 732 23.39 -23.91 -26.67
C ALA A 732 24.46 -22.82 -26.77
N LEU A 733 24.53 -21.90 -25.80
CA LEU A 733 25.56 -20.86 -25.72
C LEU A 733 26.98 -21.42 -25.63
N ASN A 734 27.16 -22.51 -24.87
CA ASN A 734 28.43 -23.22 -24.79
C ASN A 734 28.90 -23.73 -26.16
N GLY A 735 27.98 -24.11 -27.04
CA GLY A 735 28.28 -24.44 -28.44
C GLY A 735 28.90 -23.25 -29.19
N PHE A 736 28.34 -22.05 -29.04
CA PHE A 736 28.89 -20.84 -29.64
C PHE A 736 30.29 -20.49 -29.11
N VAL A 737 30.54 -20.74 -27.82
CA VAL A 737 31.88 -20.58 -27.23
C VAL A 737 32.88 -21.56 -27.85
N LYS A 738 32.52 -22.85 -27.99
CA LYS A 738 33.39 -23.87 -28.62
C LYS A 738 33.71 -23.57 -30.09
N LEU A 739 32.76 -22.96 -30.81
CA LEU A 739 32.93 -22.54 -32.19
C LEU A 739 33.68 -21.21 -32.34
N GLY A 740 34.04 -20.54 -31.25
CA GLY A 740 34.77 -19.27 -31.29
C GLY A 740 33.90 -18.08 -31.70
N LEU A 741 32.58 -18.20 -31.66
CA LEU A 741 31.65 -17.14 -32.07
C LEU A 741 31.50 -16.02 -31.01
N ILE A 742 31.81 -16.32 -29.74
CA ILE A 742 31.79 -15.35 -28.65
C ILE A 742 33.18 -14.69 -28.52
N ASN A 743 33.58 -13.97 -29.58
CA ASN A 743 34.90 -13.35 -29.69
C ASN A 743 34.77 -11.89 -30.20
N ARG A 744 35.62 -11.00 -29.66
CA ARG A 744 35.74 -9.58 -30.05
C ARG A 744 36.79 -9.33 -31.15
N GLU A 745 37.38 -10.37 -31.71
CA GLU A 745 38.29 -10.22 -32.85
C GLU A 745 37.60 -9.55 -34.03
N ALA A 746 38.26 -8.53 -34.57
CA ALA A 746 37.87 -7.86 -35.80
C ALA A 746 38.41 -8.65 -36.99
N LEU A 747 37.53 -9.22 -37.82
CA LEU A 747 37.95 -9.90 -39.04
C LEU A 747 38.22 -8.87 -40.16
N PRO A 748 39.28 -9.06 -40.97
CA PRO A 748 39.55 -8.20 -42.14
C PRO A 748 38.37 -8.13 -43.13
N ALA A 749 37.54 -9.20 -43.15
CA ALA A 749 36.34 -9.32 -43.96
C ALA A 749 35.17 -8.42 -43.51
N PHE A 750 35.27 -7.80 -42.33
CA PHE A 750 34.28 -6.83 -41.83
C PHE A 750 34.65 -5.38 -42.13
N ARG A 751 35.65 -5.11 -42.98
CA ARG A 751 35.92 -3.74 -43.45
C ARG A 751 34.90 -3.30 -44.51
N PRO A 752 34.51 -2.01 -44.58
CA PRO A 752 33.51 -1.53 -45.54
C PRO A 752 33.82 -1.84 -47.00
N GLU A 753 35.10 -2.02 -47.34
CA GLU A 753 35.59 -2.31 -48.69
C GLU A 753 35.76 -3.82 -48.98
N ALA A 754 35.39 -4.71 -48.05
CA ALA A 754 35.53 -6.15 -48.18
C ALA A 754 34.39 -6.79 -49.00
N LYS A 755 34.65 -7.96 -49.60
CA LYS A 755 33.60 -8.77 -50.26
C LYS A 755 32.63 -9.33 -49.22
N PHE A 756 31.36 -9.48 -49.61
CA PHE A 756 30.32 -10.13 -48.80
C PHE A 756 30.79 -11.51 -48.30
N LEU A 757 30.63 -11.74 -46.98
CA LEU A 757 30.98 -12.98 -46.29
C LEU A 757 29.70 -13.70 -45.87
N THR A 758 29.61 -15.00 -46.18
CA THR A 758 28.49 -15.85 -45.73
C THR A 758 28.80 -16.53 -44.40
N TRP A 759 27.75 -16.92 -43.66
CA TRP A 759 27.89 -17.65 -42.40
C TRP A 759 28.65 -18.96 -42.57
N LYS A 760 28.38 -19.70 -43.66
CA LYS A 760 29.15 -20.88 -44.08
C LYS A 760 30.65 -20.60 -44.17
N GLN A 761 31.04 -19.54 -44.89
CA GLN A 761 32.45 -19.18 -45.06
C GLN A 761 33.12 -18.79 -43.74
N LEU A 762 32.42 -18.03 -42.90
CA LEU A 762 32.89 -17.66 -41.57
C LEU A 762 33.11 -18.88 -40.68
N LEU A 763 32.16 -19.82 -40.65
CA LEU A 763 32.33 -21.05 -39.86
C LEU A 763 33.43 -21.95 -40.42
N CYS A 764 33.60 -22.06 -41.74
CA CYS A 764 34.73 -22.78 -42.34
C CYS A 764 36.07 -22.26 -41.81
N ASP A 765 36.23 -20.94 -41.75
CA ASP A 765 37.44 -20.30 -41.20
C ASP A 765 37.64 -20.64 -39.72
N LEU A 766 36.59 -20.50 -38.90
CA LEU A 766 36.64 -20.78 -37.46
C LEU A 766 36.91 -22.26 -37.10
N VAL A 767 36.48 -23.20 -37.96
CA VAL A 767 36.77 -24.64 -37.78
C VAL A 767 38.04 -25.10 -38.51
N GLY A 768 38.68 -24.23 -39.29
CA GLY A 768 39.98 -24.47 -39.93
C GLY A 768 39.93 -25.30 -41.22
N ILE A 769 38.84 -25.21 -41.99
CA ILE A 769 38.67 -25.87 -43.30
C ILE A 769 38.55 -24.84 -44.44
N SER A 770 38.67 -25.29 -45.69
CA SER A 770 38.56 -24.37 -46.85
C SER A 770 37.18 -23.70 -46.90
N PRO A 771 37.08 -22.37 -47.14
CA PRO A 771 35.81 -21.67 -47.33
C PRO A 771 34.95 -22.20 -48.48
N SER A 772 35.54 -22.93 -49.44
CA SER A 772 34.86 -23.57 -50.56
C SER A 772 34.36 -24.99 -50.29
N SER A 773 34.46 -25.48 -49.04
CA SER A 773 34.09 -26.86 -48.69
C SER A 773 32.59 -27.11 -48.89
N GLU A 774 32.23 -28.35 -49.19
CA GLU A 774 30.83 -28.77 -49.28
C GLU A 774 30.15 -28.73 -47.89
N HIS A 775 28.83 -28.60 -47.89
CA HIS A 775 28.05 -28.42 -46.66
C HIS A 775 28.20 -29.60 -45.70
N ASP A 776 28.24 -30.84 -46.20
CA ASP A 776 28.39 -32.04 -45.36
C ASP A 776 29.76 -32.08 -44.65
N VAL A 777 30.81 -31.60 -45.32
CA VAL A 777 32.17 -31.51 -44.74
C VAL A 777 32.21 -30.45 -43.64
N LEU A 778 31.55 -29.30 -43.84
CA LEU A 778 31.41 -28.28 -42.80
C LEU A 778 30.63 -28.81 -41.61
N LYS A 779 29.51 -29.50 -41.85
CA LYS A 779 28.67 -30.10 -40.81
C LYS A 779 29.46 -31.07 -39.93
N GLU A 780 30.26 -31.94 -40.54
CA GLU A 780 31.12 -32.89 -39.81
C GLU A 780 32.20 -32.17 -38.99
N ALA A 781 32.86 -31.15 -39.56
CA ALA A 781 33.88 -30.36 -38.87
C ALA A 781 33.31 -29.60 -37.67
N VAL A 782 32.13 -28.99 -37.81
CA VAL A 782 31.39 -28.32 -36.73
C VAL A 782 31.00 -29.31 -35.65
N LEU A 783 30.42 -30.47 -36.00
CA LEU A 783 30.05 -31.51 -35.03
C LEU A 783 31.26 -31.98 -34.21
N LYS A 784 32.41 -32.18 -34.87
CA LYS A 784 33.66 -32.54 -34.21
C LYS A 784 34.13 -31.45 -33.24
N LYS A 785 34.06 -30.18 -33.63
CA LYS A 785 34.45 -29.04 -32.77
C LYS A 785 33.53 -28.89 -31.55
N LEU A 786 32.25 -29.25 -31.69
CA LEU A 786 31.26 -29.28 -30.61
C LEU A 786 31.43 -30.47 -29.66
N GLY A 787 32.25 -31.46 -30.01
CA GLY A 787 32.45 -32.68 -29.24
C GLY A 787 31.39 -33.76 -29.48
N GLY A 788 30.76 -33.77 -30.66
CA GLY A 788 29.74 -34.75 -31.02
C GLY A 788 28.32 -34.44 -30.51
N ASP A 789 28.06 -33.22 -30.03
CA ASP A 789 26.75 -32.83 -29.51
C ASP A 789 25.79 -32.42 -30.63
N ASN A 790 24.85 -33.31 -30.97
CA ASN A 790 23.85 -33.04 -32.02
C ASN A 790 22.91 -31.88 -31.66
N THR A 791 22.59 -31.66 -30.38
CA THR A 791 21.71 -30.54 -29.98
C THR A 791 22.36 -29.18 -30.26
N GLN A 792 23.67 -29.06 -30.02
CA GLN A 792 24.42 -27.84 -30.34
C GLN A 792 24.54 -27.63 -31.87
N LEU A 793 24.69 -28.72 -32.63
CA LEU A 793 24.72 -28.66 -34.10
C LEU A 793 23.37 -28.22 -34.68
N GLU A 794 22.28 -28.86 -34.25
CA GLU A 794 20.91 -28.52 -34.67
C GLU A 794 20.58 -27.05 -34.36
N ALA A 795 21.05 -26.52 -33.22
CA ALA A 795 20.90 -25.11 -32.90
C ALA A 795 21.62 -24.18 -33.88
N ALA A 796 22.84 -24.53 -34.28
CA ALA A 796 23.60 -23.76 -35.27
C ALA A 796 22.97 -23.84 -36.68
N GLU A 797 22.47 -25.01 -37.07
CA GLU A 797 21.75 -25.21 -38.34
C GLU A 797 20.43 -24.43 -38.38
N TRP A 798 19.61 -24.50 -37.33
CA TRP A 798 18.34 -23.78 -37.24
C TRP A 798 18.53 -22.26 -37.33
N LEU A 799 19.62 -21.75 -36.75
CA LEU A 799 19.98 -20.34 -36.85
C LEU A 799 20.56 -19.94 -38.21
N GLY A 800 20.79 -20.89 -39.13
CA GLY A 800 21.34 -20.63 -40.45
C GLY A 800 22.86 -20.39 -40.46
N LEU A 801 23.57 -20.71 -39.38
CA LEU A 801 25.01 -20.42 -39.25
C LEU A 801 25.88 -21.27 -40.19
N LEU A 802 25.36 -22.39 -40.71
CA LEU A 802 26.04 -23.24 -41.70
C LEU A 802 25.61 -22.92 -43.15
N GLY A 803 24.67 -21.98 -43.33
CA GLY A 803 24.09 -21.64 -44.61
C GLY A 803 24.78 -20.50 -45.34
N ASP A 804 24.32 -20.23 -46.57
CA ASP A 804 24.82 -19.16 -47.44
C ASP A 804 24.21 -17.78 -47.12
N GLU A 805 23.57 -17.62 -45.95
CA GLU A 805 23.08 -16.33 -45.47
C GLU A 805 24.26 -15.37 -45.23
N GLU A 806 24.09 -14.10 -45.60
CA GLU A 806 25.12 -13.07 -45.42
C GLU A 806 25.31 -12.73 -43.93
N VAL A 807 26.58 -12.58 -43.52
CA VAL A 807 26.92 -12.15 -42.16
C VAL A 807 26.64 -10.65 -42.03
N PRO A 808 25.88 -10.20 -41.01
CA PRO A 808 25.63 -8.78 -40.81
C PRO A 808 26.92 -7.98 -40.60
N GLN A 809 27.07 -6.87 -41.31
CA GLN A 809 28.20 -5.95 -41.16
C GLN A 809 28.33 -5.47 -39.71
N ALA A 810 29.46 -5.71 -39.06
CA ALA A 810 29.70 -5.35 -37.65
C ALA A 810 31.20 -5.19 -37.35
N GLU A 811 31.57 -4.71 -36.15
CA GLU A 811 32.97 -4.47 -35.77
C GLU A 811 33.69 -5.74 -35.29
N SER A 812 32.94 -6.76 -34.84
CA SER A 812 33.47 -8.03 -34.36
C SER A 812 32.53 -9.20 -34.64
N ILE A 813 33.03 -10.43 -34.46
CA ILE A 813 32.24 -11.67 -34.67
C ILE A 813 31.03 -11.70 -33.72
N VAL A 814 31.22 -11.37 -32.44
CA VAL A 814 30.10 -11.36 -31.47
C VAL A 814 29.04 -10.32 -31.81
N ASP A 815 29.43 -9.17 -32.39
CA ASP A 815 28.48 -8.15 -32.85
C ASP A 815 27.69 -8.62 -34.07
N ALA A 816 28.35 -9.31 -35.01
CA ALA A 816 27.70 -9.90 -36.18
C ALA A 816 26.71 -10.99 -35.78
N LEU A 817 27.12 -11.91 -34.89
CA LEU A 817 26.23 -12.92 -34.30
C LEU A 817 25.06 -12.26 -33.57
N SER A 818 25.32 -11.19 -32.82
CA SER A 818 24.29 -10.48 -32.07
C SER A 818 23.21 -9.90 -32.99
N LYS A 819 23.60 -9.24 -34.08
CA LYS A 819 22.66 -8.73 -35.10
C LYS A 819 21.87 -9.88 -35.73
N HIS A 820 22.52 -11.00 -36.02
CA HIS A 820 21.87 -12.18 -36.59
C HIS A 820 20.83 -12.80 -35.64
N LEU A 821 21.18 -12.95 -34.37
CA LEU A 821 20.26 -13.44 -33.34
C LEU A 821 19.06 -12.51 -33.15
N VAL A 822 19.24 -11.19 -33.22
CA VAL A 822 18.12 -10.24 -33.21
C VAL A 822 17.21 -10.45 -34.41
N MET A 823 17.76 -10.65 -35.62
CA MET A 823 16.93 -10.92 -36.81
C MET A 823 16.12 -12.22 -36.69
N LYS A 824 16.69 -13.27 -36.10
CA LYS A 824 16.04 -14.61 -35.99
C LYS A 824 15.15 -14.78 -34.75
N LEU A 825 15.47 -14.12 -33.65
CA LEU A 825 14.88 -14.37 -32.32
C LEU A 825 14.34 -13.10 -31.64
N SER A 826 13.93 -12.09 -32.40
CA SER A 826 13.11 -11.00 -31.85
C SER A 826 11.69 -11.47 -31.50
N TYR A 827 11.01 -10.69 -30.67
CA TYR A 827 9.58 -10.86 -30.43
C TYR A 827 8.77 -10.39 -31.64
N GLY A 828 7.77 -11.17 -32.04
CA GLY A 828 6.69 -10.74 -32.91
C GLY A 828 5.70 -9.82 -32.19
N PRO A 829 4.78 -9.18 -32.93
CA PRO A 829 3.87 -8.17 -32.37
C PRO A 829 2.86 -8.70 -31.35
N GLU A 830 2.53 -10.00 -31.39
CA GLU A 830 1.55 -10.64 -30.48
C GLU A 830 2.20 -11.63 -29.51
N GLU A 831 3.54 -11.68 -29.45
CA GLU A 831 4.25 -12.59 -28.55
C GLU A 831 4.56 -11.92 -27.22
N LYS A 832 4.29 -12.63 -26.12
CA LYS A 832 4.53 -12.12 -24.77
C LYS A 832 5.91 -12.50 -24.25
N ASP A 833 6.52 -11.58 -23.51
CA ASP A 833 7.62 -11.88 -22.59
C ASP A 833 7.09 -12.15 -21.18
N MET A 834 8.00 -12.53 -20.29
CA MET A 834 7.76 -12.88 -18.90
C MET A 834 8.98 -12.48 -18.05
N ILE A 835 8.73 -11.91 -16.88
CA ILE A 835 9.72 -11.73 -15.82
C ILE A 835 9.46 -12.75 -14.73
N VAL A 836 10.52 -13.39 -14.25
CA VAL A 836 10.52 -14.20 -13.04
C VAL A 836 11.66 -13.74 -12.15
N MET A 837 11.34 -13.40 -10.91
CA MET A 837 12.30 -13.09 -9.87
C MET A 837 11.93 -13.85 -8.59
N ARG A 838 12.94 -14.45 -7.96
CA ARG A 838 12.80 -15.16 -6.70
C ARG A 838 13.94 -14.79 -5.76
N ASP A 839 13.57 -14.23 -4.62
CA ASP A 839 14.48 -14.01 -3.50
C ASP A 839 14.22 -15.04 -2.39
N SER A 840 15.28 -15.43 -1.71
CA SER A 840 15.26 -16.34 -0.58
C SER A 840 16.19 -15.83 0.52
N PHE A 841 15.63 -15.63 1.71
CA PHE A 841 16.33 -15.14 2.90
C PHE A 841 16.32 -16.22 3.98
N GLY A 842 17.48 -16.43 4.59
CA GLY A 842 17.62 -17.11 5.87
C GLY A 842 17.76 -16.05 6.95
N ILE A 843 16.74 -15.91 7.78
CA ILE A 843 16.62 -14.84 8.79
C ILE A 843 16.69 -15.47 10.17
N ARG A 844 17.76 -15.16 10.91
CA ARG A 844 17.94 -15.61 12.30
C ARG A 844 17.32 -14.59 13.23
N HIS A 845 16.27 -15.00 13.92
CA HIS A 845 15.60 -14.18 14.92
C HIS A 845 16.37 -14.18 16.24
N PRO A 846 16.23 -13.14 17.09
CA PRO A 846 16.81 -13.12 18.44
C PRO A 846 16.38 -14.30 19.32
N SER A 847 15.20 -14.87 19.03
CA SER A 847 14.68 -16.08 19.69
C SER A 847 15.46 -17.36 19.38
N GLY A 848 16.33 -17.32 18.36
CA GLY A 848 17.14 -18.45 17.90
C GLY A 848 16.54 -19.21 16.72
N HIS A 849 15.27 -19.01 16.37
CA HIS A 849 14.64 -19.71 15.24
C HIS A 849 15.15 -19.18 13.88
N LEU A 850 15.21 -20.07 12.88
CA LEU A 850 15.55 -19.72 11.50
C LEU A 850 14.28 -19.62 10.66
N GLU A 851 13.96 -18.41 10.23
CA GLU A 851 12.92 -18.17 9.24
C GLU A 851 13.53 -18.28 7.83
N ASN A 852 12.93 -19.13 7.00
CA ASN A 852 13.17 -19.15 5.57
C ASN A 852 12.05 -18.38 4.89
N LYS A 853 12.39 -17.22 4.34
CA LYS A 853 11.45 -16.31 3.68
C LYS A 853 11.73 -16.26 2.19
N THR A 854 10.70 -16.39 1.37
CA THR A 854 10.80 -16.31 -0.09
C THR A 854 9.89 -15.24 -0.64
N ILE A 855 10.36 -14.54 -1.66
CA ILE A 855 9.60 -13.54 -2.41
C ILE A 855 9.58 -13.95 -3.86
N ASP A 856 8.39 -14.08 -4.43
CA ASP A 856 8.19 -14.43 -5.83
C ASP A 856 7.51 -13.26 -6.57
N LEU A 857 8.16 -12.76 -7.62
CA LEU A 857 7.60 -11.79 -8.56
C LEU A 857 7.54 -12.43 -9.94
N VAL A 858 6.33 -12.55 -10.48
CA VAL A 858 6.07 -13.06 -11.84
C VAL A 858 5.19 -12.08 -12.58
N ALA A 859 5.65 -11.60 -13.74
CA ALA A 859 4.90 -10.66 -14.57
C ALA A 859 4.94 -11.09 -16.04
N TYR A 860 3.83 -10.90 -16.75
CA TYR A 860 3.72 -11.16 -18.19
C TYR A 860 3.53 -9.87 -18.97
N GLY A 861 4.02 -9.85 -20.20
CA GLY A 861 3.80 -8.75 -21.14
C GLY A 861 2.34 -8.70 -21.59
N ASP A 862 1.86 -7.48 -21.86
CA ASP A 862 0.52 -7.25 -22.37
C ASP A 862 0.56 -7.13 -23.89
N ILE A 863 -0.21 -7.95 -24.61
CA ILE A 863 -0.22 -7.96 -26.10
C ILE A 863 -0.58 -6.57 -26.65
N ASN A 864 -1.59 -5.91 -26.05
CA ASN A 864 -2.05 -4.59 -26.44
C ASN A 864 -1.44 -3.48 -25.57
N GLY A 865 -0.29 -3.73 -24.94
CA GLY A 865 0.34 -2.83 -23.99
C GLY A 865 1.85 -2.97 -23.98
N PHE A 866 2.44 -2.93 -22.79
CA PHE A 866 3.88 -2.99 -22.62
C PHE A 866 4.34 -4.41 -22.27
N SER A 867 5.53 -4.77 -22.74
CA SER A 867 6.19 -6.01 -22.33
C SER A 867 6.50 -5.97 -20.82
N ALA A 868 6.58 -7.14 -20.18
CA ALA A 868 6.92 -7.23 -18.76
C ALA A 868 8.27 -6.58 -18.47
N MET A 869 9.26 -6.82 -19.32
CA MET A 869 10.58 -6.18 -19.23
C MET A 869 10.50 -4.67 -19.33
N ALA A 870 9.75 -4.13 -20.29
CA ALA A 870 9.61 -2.69 -20.44
C ALA A 870 8.95 -2.06 -19.22
N LYS A 871 7.89 -2.69 -18.67
CA LYS A 871 7.22 -2.27 -17.43
C LYS A 871 8.19 -2.28 -16.24
N THR A 872 8.84 -3.42 -15.98
CA THR A 872 9.67 -3.59 -14.78
C THR A 872 10.97 -2.79 -14.82
N VAL A 873 11.45 -2.38 -16.00
CA VAL A 873 12.62 -1.48 -16.10
C VAL A 873 12.19 -0.01 -16.14
N GLY A 874 11.18 0.31 -16.95
CA GLY A 874 10.75 1.68 -17.19
C GLY A 874 10.00 2.29 -16.01
N LEU A 875 9.03 1.57 -15.43
CA LEU A 875 8.14 2.13 -14.41
C LEU A 875 8.89 2.53 -13.12
N PRO A 876 9.79 1.71 -12.53
CA PRO A 876 10.55 2.14 -11.35
C PRO A 876 11.38 3.39 -11.63
N THR A 877 11.93 3.50 -12.84
CA THR A 877 12.70 4.67 -13.29
C THR A 877 11.82 5.92 -13.43
N ALA A 878 10.63 5.77 -14.03
CA ALA A 878 9.66 6.86 -14.19
C ALA A 878 9.06 7.31 -12.86
N MET A 879 8.80 6.38 -11.95
CA MET A 879 8.33 6.66 -10.59
C MET A 879 9.37 7.44 -9.79
N ALA A 880 10.64 7.01 -9.80
CA ALA A 880 11.72 7.74 -9.16
C ALA A 880 11.93 9.15 -9.77
N ALA A 881 11.81 9.26 -11.11
CA ALA A 881 11.84 10.55 -11.79
C ALA A 881 10.73 11.49 -11.30
N LYS A 882 9.49 10.98 -11.23
CA LYS A 882 8.34 11.73 -10.74
C LYS A 882 8.49 12.12 -9.26
N MET A 883 9.02 11.22 -8.41
CA MET A 883 9.29 11.51 -7.00
C MET A 883 10.34 12.60 -6.81
N LEU A 884 11.42 12.60 -7.61
CA LEU A 884 12.44 13.65 -7.59
C LEU A 884 11.90 15.00 -8.03
N LEU A 885 11.09 14.98 -9.07
CA LEU A 885 10.33 16.14 -9.47
C LEU A 885 9.48 16.55 -8.26
N ASP A 886 8.54 15.74 -7.80
CA ASP A 886 7.51 16.11 -6.81
C ASP A 886 8.09 16.41 -5.40
N GLY A 887 9.41 16.33 -5.23
CA GLY A 887 10.12 16.72 -4.01
C GLY A 887 9.98 15.67 -2.90
N GLU A 888 9.57 14.45 -3.26
CA GLU A 888 9.38 13.33 -2.32
C GLU A 888 10.71 12.74 -1.86
N ILE A 889 11.78 12.88 -2.66
CA ILE A 889 13.13 12.41 -2.34
C ILE A 889 13.99 13.62 -1.94
N GLY A 890 14.25 13.75 -0.65
CA GLY A 890 15.06 14.84 -0.08
C GLY A 890 16.57 14.59 -0.16
N ALA A 891 16.99 13.33 -0.23
CA ALA A 891 18.40 12.94 -0.27
C ALA A 891 19.16 13.52 -1.48
N LYS A 892 20.42 13.93 -1.27
CA LYS A 892 21.34 14.48 -2.29
C LYS A 892 22.54 13.55 -2.49
N GLY A 893 23.23 13.69 -3.62
CA GLY A 893 24.39 12.87 -3.98
C GLY A 893 24.07 11.76 -4.99
N LEU A 894 25.04 10.87 -5.20
CA LEU A 894 24.91 9.68 -6.05
C LEU A 894 24.43 8.50 -5.19
N MET A 895 23.32 7.87 -5.56
CA MET A 895 22.71 6.79 -4.76
C MET A 895 22.00 5.74 -5.62
N GLY A 896 21.79 4.56 -5.04
CA GLY A 896 20.86 3.55 -5.54
C GLY A 896 19.57 3.51 -4.73
N PRO A 897 18.58 2.67 -5.08
CA PRO A 897 17.26 2.64 -4.44
C PRO A 897 17.25 1.84 -3.13
N PHE A 898 18.23 2.10 -2.24
CA PHE A 898 18.44 1.31 -1.03
C PHE A 898 17.67 1.83 0.19
N SER A 899 17.27 3.11 0.19
CA SER A 899 16.56 3.72 1.31
C SER A 899 15.04 3.54 1.21
N LYS A 900 14.37 3.41 2.37
CA LYS A 900 12.91 3.26 2.47
C LYS A 900 12.14 4.44 1.87
N GLU A 901 12.75 5.63 1.88
CA GLU A 901 12.25 6.84 1.21
C GLU A 901 12.07 6.61 -0.31
N ILE A 902 12.95 5.82 -0.94
CA ILE A 902 12.89 5.53 -2.38
C ILE A 902 12.11 4.22 -2.62
N TYR A 903 12.51 3.11 -2.01
CA TYR A 903 11.93 1.81 -2.36
C TYR A 903 10.48 1.67 -1.88
N GLY A 904 10.10 2.29 -0.76
CA GLY A 904 8.76 2.13 -0.17
C GLY A 904 7.65 2.64 -1.10
N PRO A 905 7.69 3.92 -1.53
CA PRO A 905 6.72 4.46 -2.47
C PRO A 905 6.73 3.76 -3.83
N ILE A 906 7.91 3.37 -4.35
CA ILE A 906 8.00 2.67 -5.65
C ILE A 906 7.34 1.30 -5.57
N LEU A 907 7.68 0.48 -4.57
CA LEU A 907 7.10 -0.86 -4.38
C LEU A 907 5.58 -0.82 -4.21
N GLU A 908 5.04 0.26 -3.63
CA GLU A 908 3.60 0.44 -3.52
C GLU A 908 2.95 0.83 -4.85
N ARG A 909 3.53 1.80 -5.57
CA ARG A 909 3.00 2.30 -6.84
C ARG A 909 3.02 1.25 -7.95
N ILE A 910 4.04 0.40 -8.03
CA ILE A 910 4.13 -0.66 -9.06
C ILE A 910 3.01 -1.70 -8.97
N LYS A 911 2.38 -1.88 -7.80
CA LYS A 911 1.26 -2.81 -7.62
C LYS A 911 0.05 -2.38 -8.44
N ALA A 912 -0.20 -1.07 -8.53
CA ALA A 912 -1.27 -0.51 -9.35
C ALA A 912 -1.03 -0.73 -10.86
N GLU A 913 0.23 -0.84 -11.27
CA GLU A 913 0.65 -1.13 -12.65
C GLU A 913 0.70 -2.64 -12.97
N GLY A 914 0.18 -3.48 -12.05
CA GLY A 914 0.10 -4.94 -12.22
C GLY A 914 1.41 -5.69 -11.99
N ILE A 915 2.43 -5.05 -11.42
CA ILE A 915 3.66 -5.73 -10.97
C ILE A 915 3.46 -6.13 -9.51
N ILE A 916 3.03 -7.38 -9.29
CA ILE A 916 2.70 -7.92 -7.98
C ILE A 916 3.76 -8.94 -7.58
N TYR A 917 4.19 -8.88 -6.32
CA TYR A 917 5.02 -9.90 -5.70
C TYR A 917 4.31 -10.53 -4.52
N THR A 918 4.62 -11.79 -4.23
CA THR A 918 4.06 -12.55 -3.10
C THR A 918 5.17 -12.95 -2.16
N THR A 919 4.86 -12.99 -0.87
CA THR A 919 5.81 -13.36 0.18
C THR A 919 5.32 -14.59 0.92
N GLN A 920 6.23 -15.52 1.21
CA GLN A 920 5.96 -16.68 2.04
C GLN A 920 7.08 -16.88 3.06
N SER A 921 6.71 -17.17 4.30
CA SER A 921 7.65 -17.45 5.38
C SER A 921 7.39 -18.82 5.98
N THR A 922 8.46 -19.54 6.32
CA THR A 922 8.41 -20.80 7.05
C THR A 922 9.48 -20.82 8.13
N ILE A 923 9.13 -21.23 9.34
CA ILE A 923 10.08 -21.38 10.44
C ILE A 923 10.50 -22.84 10.50
N LYS A 924 11.81 -23.09 10.47
CA LYS A 924 12.38 -24.40 10.81
C LYS A 924 13.21 -24.23 12.09
N PRO A 925 12.96 -25.06 13.12
CA PRO A 925 13.70 -24.98 14.38
C PRO A 925 15.20 -25.24 14.21
#